data_AF-A0A5J4NCH9-F1
#
_entry.id   AF-A0A5J4NCH9-F1
#
_cell.length_a   1.000
_cell.length_b   1.000
_cell.length_c   1.000
_cell.angle_alpha   90.00
_cell.angle_beta   90.00
_cell.angle_gamma   90.00
#
_symmetry.space_group_name_H-M   'P 1'
#
loop_
_entity.id
_entity.type
_entity.pdbx_description
1 polymer ?
#
loop_
_entity_poly.entity_id
_entity_poly.type
_entity_poly.pdbx_seq_one_letter_code
_entity_poly.pdbx_strand_id
1 'polypeptide(L)'
;MNLTPAGMSHLNCSLRGQRTKAELWSGAAPGHVTPLTDVDVIVCDGYLASGMLDKSQIGSSSGGLVHCVYETYGPRTAAHLLNGISLLANRLLKFTAFTMSIKDMLLSADANHDRRRRFANLRDLGLCAFADAFELDPGALSESEVRRLYRQAHFAPSTDQTLCKRMLQLDNAMKNRLKRAQDAVCDAAIPSGLYVGFPENNLQLMVHVGAKGGMVNAQQMSVALGQIELEGRRVPLMLSGRSLPSFPPYDVRPRAGGMCTHRFLTSLPPQELFFHSMAGRDGLVDTAVKTSRSGYLQRSAIKHLEDLSIQYDGTVRDCGNNIVQFRYGDDGVDVCQASFLQQSGLHLFADNAALLSTRWHALMGGRQQHAAAYQRLLEQNTLPRPLQVIADQVGIQRQMILLKSLSQNKLLKLFRKAHRAKAVLAETIEQQKQLSRTDLLNAELPEAPCEMADALRALCLAKLISAQAPPGDPVGLLAAQSVGEPSTQMTLNTFHFAGRGEMNVTLGIPRLREILMSGSSVISTPCMEVPVRPTNEARRCCMRISKRLYKLKLVEAIRLPLLETVDYTSDSCTLEFQLEPPSAYADRSHVRPARVLRFLERVLFPDLAKRLDRELKDQGKTTLIRSFALSALARLQQSGQRGSSHSAGATDGFDGDEEANAEREGGRAWEATRARDEWNEDDGHETAHESHTEAASEMQRKPHKKITDFGPNDRFIIRIFILLQTLESRQQLWYF
;
A
#
# COMPACT_ATOMS: atom_id res chain seq x y z
N MET A 1 18.44 -31.55 -27.96
CA MET A 1 19.76 -30.92 -27.75
C MET A 1 20.50 -31.77 -26.74
N ASN A 2 21.66 -32.32 -27.09
CA ASN A 2 22.37 -33.24 -26.20
C ASN A 2 23.26 -32.42 -25.27
N LEU A 3 22.64 -31.90 -24.20
CA LEU A 3 23.28 -30.98 -23.25
C LEU A 3 23.58 -31.62 -21.90
N THR A 4 23.12 -32.84 -21.67
CA THR A 4 23.40 -33.59 -20.45
C THR A 4 24.88 -34.00 -20.42
N PRO A 5 25.63 -33.62 -19.37
CA PRO A 5 27.01 -34.08 -19.19
C PRO A 5 27.09 -35.61 -19.17
N ALA A 6 28.15 -36.18 -19.75
CA ALA A 6 28.33 -37.62 -19.81
C ALA A 6 28.40 -38.22 -18.38
N GLY A 7 27.60 -39.27 -18.12
CA GLY A 7 27.56 -39.95 -16.83
C GLY A 7 26.60 -39.36 -15.78
N MET A 8 25.88 -38.28 -16.10
CA MET A 8 24.82 -37.74 -15.23
C MET A 8 23.44 -38.25 -15.65
N SER A 9 22.54 -38.40 -14.68
CA SER A 9 21.14 -38.73 -14.95
C SER A 9 20.41 -37.58 -15.64
N HIS A 10 19.31 -37.90 -16.30
CA HIS A 10 18.49 -36.91 -16.97
C HIS A 10 17.58 -36.15 -15.99
N LEU A 11 17.18 -34.94 -16.38
CA LEU A 11 16.39 -34.03 -15.56
C LEU A 11 14.93 -34.49 -15.50
N ASN A 12 14.38 -34.48 -14.29
CA ASN A 12 12.97 -34.62 -14.02
C ASN A 12 12.43 -33.30 -13.45
N CYS A 13 11.41 -32.69 -14.06
CA CYS A 13 10.78 -31.52 -13.46
C CYS A 13 9.30 -31.41 -13.83
N SER A 14 8.51 -30.87 -12.90
CA SER A 14 7.11 -30.51 -13.11
C SER A 14 6.95 -29.03 -12.80
N LEU A 15 6.71 -28.24 -13.84
CA LEU A 15 6.67 -26.78 -13.79
C LEU A 15 5.27 -26.33 -14.20
N ARG A 16 4.60 -25.56 -13.32
CA ARG A 16 3.27 -25.04 -13.62
C ARG A 16 3.34 -23.96 -14.68
N GLY A 17 2.43 -24.01 -15.66
CA GLY A 17 2.25 -22.93 -16.62
C GLY A 17 1.54 -21.75 -15.94
N GLN A 18 2.27 -20.65 -15.72
CA GLN A 18 1.74 -19.50 -14.98
C GLN A 18 1.05 -18.45 -15.86
N ARG A 19 1.36 -18.38 -17.16
CA ARG A 19 0.91 -17.28 -18.03
C ARG A 19 -0.22 -17.67 -18.96
N THR A 20 -0.08 -18.80 -19.66
CA THR A 20 -1.10 -19.24 -20.61
C THR A 20 -2.18 -20.06 -19.89
N LYS A 21 -3.44 -19.66 -20.03
CA LYS A 21 -4.57 -20.39 -19.43
C LYS A 21 -4.93 -21.60 -20.29
N ALA A 22 -5.22 -22.73 -19.65
CA ALA A 22 -5.60 -23.97 -20.36
C ALA A 22 -6.89 -23.80 -21.17
N GLU A 23 -7.82 -22.99 -20.65
CA GLU A 23 -9.11 -22.66 -21.28
C GLU A 23 -8.97 -22.06 -22.68
N LEU A 24 -7.85 -21.36 -22.96
CA LEU A 24 -7.59 -20.76 -24.27
C LEU A 24 -7.28 -21.80 -25.35
N TRP A 25 -6.73 -22.96 -24.96
CA TRP A 25 -6.36 -24.04 -25.86
C TRP A 25 -7.44 -25.12 -25.97
N SER A 26 -8.13 -25.43 -24.86
CA SER A 26 -9.12 -26.51 -24.80
C SER A 26 -10.52 -26.11 -25.26
N GLY A 27 -10.82 -24.81 -25.39
CA GLY A 27 -12.13 -24.30 -25.79
C GLY A 27 -13.29 -24.67 -24.84
N ALA A 28 -13.00 -25.28 -23.68
CA ALA A 28 -13.99 -25.78 -22.73
C ALA A 28 -13.76 -25.19 -21.33
N ALA A 29 -14.85 -24.74 -20.70
CA ALA A 29 -14.88 -24.31 -19.30
C ALA A 29 -14.45 -25.47 -18.36
N PRO A 30 -13.84 -25.17 -17.20
CA PRO A 30 -13.18 -26.16 -16.34
C PRO A 30 -14.20 -27.09 -15.67
N GLY A 31 -14.54 -28.19 -16.36
CA GLY A 31 -15.42 -29.23 -15.83
C GLY A 31 -14.69 -30.51 -15.46
N HIS A 32 -13.61 -30.89 -16.15
CA HIS A 32 -12.85 -32.11 -15.88
C HIS A 32 -11.35 -31.88 -16.12
N VAL A 33 -10.54 -32.28 -15.13
CA VAL A 33 -9.07 -32.25 -15.20
C VAL A 33 -8.64 -33.37 -16.14
N THR A 34 -8.22 -33.03 -17.36
CA THR A 34 -7.50 -33.97 -18.24
C THR A 34 -6.04 -34.07 -17.78
N PRO A 35 -5.45 -35.28 -17.73
CA PRO A 35 -4.10 -35.50 -17.19
C PRO A 35 -2.95 -35.06 -18.11
N LEU A 36 -3.24 -34.42 -19.25
CA LEU A 36 -2.26 -33.72 -20.09
C LEU A 36 -2.87 -32.38 -20.50
N THR A 37 -2.57 -31.33 -19.74
CA THR A 37 -2.86 -29.95 -20.14
C THR A 37 -1.63 -29.40 -20.85
N ASP A 38 -1.80 -28.83 -22.05
CA ASP A 38 -0.71 -28.19 -22.83
C ASP A 38 -0.07 -26.96 -22.15
N VAL A 39 -0.46 -26.66 -20.91
CA VAL A 39 0.02 -25.53 -20.11
C VAL A 39 1.12 -25.92 -19.14
N ASP A 40 0.98 -27.06 -18.45
CA ASP A 40 1.94 -27.48 -17.44
C ASP A 40 3.09 -28.24 -18.10
N VAL A 41 4.32 -27.78 -17.82
CA VAL A 41 5.53 -28.34 -18.42
C VAL A 41 6.03 -29.50 -17.58
N ILE A 42 6.02 -30.69 -18.17
CA ILE A 42 6.48 -31.92 -17.53
C ILE A 42 7.66 -32.44 -18.32
N VAL A 43 8.82 -32.53 -17.67
CA VAL A 43 10.02 -33.15 -18.21
C VAL A 43 10.26 -34.45 -17.43
N CYS A 44 10.26 -35.57 -18.14
CA CYS A 44 10.52 -36.90 -17.60
C CYS A 44 11.80 -37.44 -18.24
N ASP A 45 12.82 -37.70 -17.44
CA ASP A 45 14.13 -38.22 -17.86
C ASP A 45 14.69 -37.47 -19.09
N GLY A 46 14.59 -36.14 -19.08
CA GLY A 46 15.09 -35.27 -20.14
C GLY A 46 14.18 -35.13 -21.36
N TYR A 47 13.05 -35.84 -21.41
CA TYR A 47 12.03 -35.70 -22.44
C TYR A 47 10.93 -34.75 -22.00
N LEU A 48 10.61 -33.75 -22.83
CA LEU A 48 9.44 -32.90 -22.65
C LEU A 48 8.18 -33.72 -22.97
N ALA A 49 7.50 -34.18 -21.92
CA ALA A 49 6.34 -35.08 -22.03
C ALA A 49 5.03 -34.32 -22.25
N SER A 50 4.89 -33.12 -21.68
CA SER A 50 3.71 -32.27 -21.82
C SER A 50 4.05 -30.80 -21.57
N GLY A 51 3.25 -29.89 -22.11
CA GLY A 51 3.31 -28.46 -21.84
C GLY A 51 4.06 -27.60 -22.87
N MET A 52 3.64 -26.34 -22.97
CA MET A 52 4.27 -25.30 -23.80
C MET A 52 5.35 -24.53 -23.04
N LEU A 53 6.43 -24.17 -23.75
CA LEU A 53 7.51 -23.36 -23.20
C LEU A 53 7.22 -21.86 -23.34
N ASP A 54 6.77 -21.25 -22.23
CA ASP A 54 6.49 -19.82 -22.15
C ASP A 54 7.68 -19.01 -21.61
N LYS A 55 7.53 -17.68 -21.55
CA LYS A 55 8.48 -16.78 -20.87
C LYS A 55 8.74 -17.20 -19.41
N SER A 56 7.78 -17.85 -18.74
CA SER A 56 7.98 -18.35 -17.36
C SER A 56 8.95 -19.53 -17.26
N GLN A 57 9.23 -20.22 -18.38
CA GLN A 57 10.11 -21.38 -18.41
C GLN A 57 11.50 -21.04 -18.95
N ILE A 58 11.56 -20.26 -20.03
CA ILE A 58 12.81 -19.91 -20.72
C ILE A 58 13.33 -18.54 -20.26
N GLY A 59 12.45 -17.63 -19.88
CA GLY A 59 12.81 -16.25 -19.53
C GLY A 59 13.45 -16.11 -18.15
N SER A 60 13.61 -14.85 -17.72
CA SER A 60 14.16 -14.45 -16.43
C SER A 60 13.16 -14.65 -15.28
N SER A 61 12.71 -15.89 -15.07
CA SER A 61 11.73 -16.27 -14.05
C SER A 61 12.32 -17.28 -13.07
N SER A 62 12.04 -17.08 -11.78
CA SER A 62 12.40 -18.02 -10.72
C SER A 62 11.65 -19.34 -10.91
N GLY A 63 12.33 -20.48 -10.73
CA GLY A 63 11.73 -21.80 -10.91
C GLY A 63 11.40 -22.21 -12.35
N GLY A 64 11.86 -21.48 -13.37
CA GLY A 64 11.71 -21.89 -14.77
C GLY A 64 12.64 -23.05 -15.15
N LEU A 65 12.42 -23.64 -16.35
CA LEU A 65 13.23 -24.74 -16.88
C LEU A 65 14.72 -24.43 -16.93
N VAL A 66 15.11 -23.24 -17.41
CA VAL A 66 16.52 -22.83 -17.50
C VAL A 66 17.16 -22.74 -16.11
N HIS A 67 16.41 -22.23 -15.13
CA HIS A 67 16.85 -22.12 -13.75
C HIS A 67 16.98 -23.51 -13.09
N CYS A 68 16.07 -24.44 -13.39
CA CYS A 68 16.19 -25.84 -12.95
C CYS A 68 17.44 -26.52 -13.53
N VAL A 69 17.78 -26.23 -14.79
CA VAL A 69 19.00 -26.74 -15.45
C VAL A 69 20.27 -26.10 -14.87
N TYR A 70 20.23 -24.81 -14.51
CA TYR A 70 21.31 -24.14 -13.79
C TYR A 70 21.58 -24.82 -12.44
N GLU A 71 20.51 -25.08 -11.68
CA GLU A 71 20.62 -25.70 -10.35
C GLU A 71 21.05 -27.17 -10.40
N THR A 72 20.67 -27.91 -11.44
CA THR A 72 21.02 -29.34 -11.56
C THR A 72 22.35 -29.57 -12.28
N TYR A 73 22.58 -28.98 -13.45
CA TYR A 73 23.79 -29.23 -14.27
C TYR A 73 24.84 -28.11 -14.23
N GLY A 74 24.46 -26.91 -13.76
CA GLY A 74 25.39 -25.80 -13.56
C GLY A 74 25.28 -24.70 -14.62
N PRO A 75 26.04 -23.60 -14.44
CA PRO A 75 25.92 -22.39 -15.25
C PRO A 75 26.24 -22.62 -16.74
N ARG A 76 27.28 -23.42 -17.05
CA ARG A 76 27.71 -23.66 -18.44
C ARG A 76 26.62 -24.37 -19.25
N THR A 77 26.01 -25.41 -18.67
CA THR A 77 24.96 -26.18 -19.32
C THR A 77 23.69 -25.35 -19.53
N ALA A 78 23.32 -24.51 -18.54
CA ALA A 78 22.22 -23.57 -18.68
C ALA A 78 22.45 -22.55 -19.80
N ALA A 79 23.68 -22.03 -19.93
CA ALA A 79 24.05 -21.12 -21.02
C ALA A 79 23.96 -21.82 -22.40
N HIS A 80 24.44 -23.06 -22.50
CA HIS A 80 24.32 -23.85 -23.73
C HIS A 80 22.86 -24.16 -24.09
N LEU A 81 22.00 -24.41 -23.08
CA LEU A 81 20.56 -24.59 -23.28
C LEU A 81 19.92 -23.32 -23.86
N LEU A 82 20.20 -22.16 -23.27
CA LEU A 82 19.71 -20.88 -23.78
C LEU A 82 20.15 -20.62 -25.23
N ASN A 83 21.43 -20.87 -25.53
CA ASN A 83 21.94 -20.74 -26.89
C ASN A 83 21.27 -21.72 -27.86
N GLY A 84 21.12 -22.99 -27.45
CA GLY A 84 20.46 -24.01 -28.26
C GLY A 84 19.00 -23.66 -28.57
N ILE A 85 18.23 -23.24 -27.56
CA ILE A 85 16.84 -22.79 -27.73
C ILE A 85 16.78 -21.59 -28.66
N SER A 86 17.68 -20.61 -28.48
CA SER A 86 17.71 -19.41 -29.33
C SER A 86 18.02 -19.74 -30.78
N LEU A 87 18.99 -20.62 -31.05
CA LEU A 87 19.32 -21.07 -32.40
C LEU A 87 18.19 -21.86 -33.05
N LEU A 88 17.53 -22.75 -32.30
CA LEU A 88 16.38 -23.51 -32.78
C LEU A 88 15.21 -22.58 -33.11
N ALA A 89 14.87 -21.66 -32.20
CA ALA A 89 13.80 -20.70 -32.39
C ALA A 89 14.07 -19.78 -33.59
N ASN A 90 15.29 -19.27 -33.72
CA ASN A 90 15.70 -18.46 -34.87
C ASN A 90 15.59 -19.23 -36.19
N ARG A 91 15.98 -20.52 -36.19
CA ARG A 91 15.85 -21.35 -37.39
C ARG A 91 14.39 -21.64 -37.71
N LEU A 92 13.56 -21.94 -36.72
CA LEU A 92 12.13 -22.15 -36.89
C LEU A 92 11.45 -20.90 -37.45
N LEU A 93 11.71 -19.73 -36.86
CA LEU A 93 11.17 -18.44 -37.30
C LEU A 93 11.58 -18.09 -38.73
N LYS A 94 12.78 -18.49 -39.18
CA LYS A 94 13.19 -18.32 -40.58
C LYS A 94 12.35 -19.17 -41.55
N PHE A 95 11.83 -20.32 -41.12
CA PHE A 95 11.00 -21.19 -41.96
C PHE A 95 9.51 -20.83 -41.89
N THR A 96 8.98 -20.58 -40.70
CA THR A 96 7.54 -20.37 -40.49
C THR A 96 7.13 -18.90 -40.60
N ALA A 97 8.08 -17.97 -40.44
CA ALA A 97 7.83 -16.55 -40.18
C ALA A 97 6.89 -16.32 -38.97
N PHE A 98 6.72 -15.06 -38.60
CA PHE A 98 5.73 -14.62 -37.62
C PHE A 98 5.29 -13.20 -38.00
N THR A 99 3.99 -12.94 -38.06
CA THR A 99 3.45 -11.65 -38.51
C THR A 99 2.24 -11.25 -37.68
N MET A 100 1.96 -9.95 -37.61
CA MET A 100 0.78 -9.41 -36.94
C MET A 100 0.09 -8.45 -37.89
N SER A 101 -1.23 -8.58 -38.00
CA SER A 101 -2.04 -7.72 -38.87
C SER A 101 -3.08 -6.95 -38.06
N ILE A 102 -3.72 -5.96 -38.69
CA ILE A 102 -4.87 -5.25 -38.13
C ILE A 102 -6.01 -6.23 -37.80
N LYS A 103 -6.10 -7.35 -38.54
CA LYS A 103 -7.06 -8.44 -38.29
C LYS A 103 -7.02 -8.95 -36.84
N ASP A 104 -5.83 -9.02 -36.25
CA ASP A 104 -5.60 -9.52 -34.89
C ASP A 104 -6.12 -8.56 -33.82
N MET A 105 -6.34 -7.29 -34.18
CA MET A 105 -6.82 -6.23 -33.29
C MET A 105 -8.33 -6.02 -33.39
N LEU A 106 -8.98 -6.58 -34.42
CA LEU A 106 -10.40 -6.38 -34.69
C LEU A 106 -11.27 -7.20 -33.74
N LEU A 107 -12.38 -6.59 -33.32
CA LEU A 107 -13.47 -7.29 -32.63
C LEU A 107 -14.51 -7.77 -33.64
N SER A 108 -15.24 -8.83 -33.30
CA SER A 108 -16.43 -9.24 -34.05
C SER A 108 -17.48 -8.11 -34.06
N ALA A 109 -18.39 -8.13 -35.06
CA ALA A 109 -19.42 -7.10 -35.19
C ALA A 109 -20.31 -7.04 -33.94
N ASP A 110 -20.69 -8.21 -33.41
CA ASP A 110 -21.53 -8.34 -32.21
C ASP A 110 -20.80 -7.84 -30.96
N ALA A 111 -19.53 -8.22 -30.77
CA ALA A 111 -18.73 -7.75 -29.64
C ALA A 111 -18.48 -6.24 -29.71
N ASN A 112 -18.28 -5.69 -30.90
CA ASN A 112 -18.13 -4.24 -31.07
C ASN A 112 -19.45 -3.48 -30.85
N HIS A 113 -20.60 -4.09 -31.19
CA HIS A 113 -21.91 -3.54 -30.85
C HIS A 113 -22.15 -3.55 -29.34
N ASP A 114 -21.89 -4.67 -28.67
CA ASP A 114 -22.01 -4.77 -27.21
C ASP A 114 -21.08 -3.79 -26.48
N ARG A 115 -19.82 -3.68 -26.94
CA ARG A 115 -18.87 -2.68 -26.45
C ARG A 115 -19.44 -1.26 -26.52
N ARG A 116 -19.98 -0.86 -27.69
CA ARG A 116 -20.58 0.48 -27.86
C ARG A 116 -21.80 0.67 -26.95
N ARG A 117 -22.64 -0.36 -26.79
CA ARG A 117 -23.81 -0.34 -25.92
C ARG A 117 -23.43 -0.11 -24.45
N ARG A 118 -22.44 -0.86 -23.95
CA ARG A 118 -21.94 -0.72 -22.58
C ARG A 118 -21.31 0.64 -22.32
N PHE A 119 -20.53 1.18 -23.26
CA PHE A 119 -19.96 2.52 -23.12
C PHE A 119 -21.00 3.64 -23.20
N ALA A 120 -22.11 3.45 -23.93
CA ALA A 120 -23.21 4.42 -23.93
C ALA A 120 -23.88 4.53 -22.56
N ASN A 121 -23.97 3.42 -21.82
CA ASN A 121 -24.56 3.37 -20.47
C ASN A 121 -23.66 4.00 -19.38
N LEU A 122 -22.43 4.40 -19.68
CA LEU A 122 -21.54 5.06 -18.70
C LEU A 122 -21.99 6.48 -18.32
N ARG A 123 -22.90 7.09 -19.08
CA ARG A 123 -23.31 8.49 -18.86
C ARG A 123 -23.85 8.71 -17.45
N ASP A 124 -24.67 7.79 -16.96
CA ASP A 124 -25.37 7.91 -15.68
C ASP A 124 -24.49 7.51 -14.49
N LEU A 125 -23.43 6.76 -14.75
CA LEU A 125 -22.50 6.28 -13.72
C LEU A 125 -21.76 7.44 -13.03
N GLY A 126 -21.52 8.55 -13.76
CA GLY A 126 -20.94 9.78 -13.18
C GLY A 126 -21.86 10.42 -12.13
N LEU A 127 -23.17 10.45 -12.38
CA LEU A 127 -24.15 10.97 -11.42
C LEU A 127 -24.26 10.07 -10.20
N CYS A 128 -24.30 8.75 -10.38
CA CYS A 128 -24.33 7.81 -9.27
C CYS A 128 -23.07 7.90 -8.38
N ALA A 129 -21.89 8.09 -8.99
CA ALA A 129 -20.65 8.29 -8.23
C ALA A 129 -20.65 9.62 -7.45
N PHE A 130 -21.28 10.65 -8.01
CA PHE A 130 -21.47 11.94 -7.33
C PHE A 130 -22.44 11.82 -6.15
N ALA A 131 -23.56 11.12 -6.35
CA ALA A 131 -24.54 10.82 -5.31
C ALA A 131 -23.90 10.12 -4.11
N ASP A 132 -23.11 9.06 -4.36
CA ASP A 132 -22.37 8.35 -3.30
C ASP A 132 -21.40 9.27 -2.53
N ALA A 133 -20.61 10.07 -3.24
CA ALA A 133 -19.56 10.88 -2.64
C ALA A 133 -20.11 12.02 -1.77
N PHE A 134 -21.31 12.50 -2.10
CA PHE A 134 -22.01 13.56 -1.36
C PHE A 134 -23.09 13.03 -0.41
N GLU A 135 -23.26 11.71 -0.32
CA GLU A 135 -24.29 11.03 0.50
C GLU A 135 -25.72 11.51 0.16
N LEU A 136 -26.01 11.64 -1.14
CA LEU A 136 -27.30 12.10 -1.67
C LEU A 136 -27.99 11.01 -2.48
N ASP A 137 -29.32 11.08 -2.60
CA ASP A 137 -30.08 10.12 -3.40
C ASP A 137 -29.92 10.40 -4.91
N PRO A 138 -29.66 9.37 -5.76
CA PRO A 138 -29.43 9.55 -7.19
C PRO A 138 -30.59 10.20 -7.95
N GLY A 139 -31.83 9.95 -7.50
CA GLY A 139 -33.05 10.44 -8.15
C GLY A 139 -33.45 11.86 -7.76
N ALA A 140 -32.85 12.44 -6.72
CA ALA A 140 -33.19 13.77 -6.22
C ALA A 140 -32.26 14.87 -6.77
N LEU A 141 -31.24 14.51 -7.54
CA LEU A 141 -30.19 15.42 -7.98
C LEU A 141 -30.55 16.12 -9.29
N SER A 142 -30.85 17.42 -9.21
CA SER A 142 -30.92 18.27 -10.40
C SER A 142 -29.52 18.67 -10.88
N GLU A 143 -29.35 18.93 -12.19
CA GLU A 143 -28.06 19.34 -12.76
C GLU A 143 -27.54 20.67 -12.14
N SER A 144 -28.45 21.55 -11.72
CA SER A 144 -28.12 22.80 -11.03
C SER A 144 -27.57 22.57 -9.62
N GLU A 145 -28.14 21.63 -8.85
CA GLU A 145 -27.66 21.28 -7.52
C GLU A 145 -26.29 20.62 -7.57
N VAL A 146 -26.07 19.71 -8.52
CA VAL A 146 -24.76 19.07 -8.76
C VAL A 146 -23.70 20.15 -9.04
N ARG A 147 -23.97 21.09 -9.95
CA ARG A 147 -23.04 22.20 -10.25
C ARG A 147 -22.77 23.06 -9.02
N ARG A 148 -23.78 23.36 -8.21
CA ARG A 148 -23.63 24.14 -6.99
C ARG A 148 -22.73 23.44 -5.98
N LEU A 149 -22.99 22.17 -5.69
CA LEU A 149 -22.22 21.37 -4.74
C LEU A 149 -20.79 21.13 -5.22
N TYR A 150 -20.62 20.84 -6.51
CA TYR A 150 -19.29 20.64 -7.09
C TYR A 150 -18.48 21.95 -7.06
N ARG A 151 -19.09 23.09 -7.36
CA ARG A 151 -18.45 24.41 -7.22
C ARG A 151 -18.03 24.71 -5.79
N GLN A 152 -18.89 24.41 -4.81
CA GLN A 152 -18.58 24.57 -3.40
C GLN A 152 -17.38 23.71 -2.97
N ALA A 153 -17.32 22.45 -3.46
CA ALA A 153 -16.19 21.56 -3.18
C ALA A 153 -14.89 22.00 -3.87
N HIS A 154 -14.98 22.55 -5.09
CA HIS A 154 -13.82 23.00 -5.86
C HIS A 154 -13.14 24.23 -5.25
N PHE A 155 -13.93 25.19 -4.74
CA PHE A 155 -13.43 26.42 -4.10
C PHE A 155 -13.37 26.33 -2.58
N ALA A 156 -13.46 25.14 -2.02
CA ALA A 156 -13.36 24.97 -0.57
C ALA A 156 -11.99 25.47 -0.09
N PRO A 157 -11.94 26.42 0.86
CA PRO A 157 -10.68 26.88 1.43
C PRO A 157 -9.96 25.69 2.09
N SER A 158 -8.63 25.69 2.09
CA SER A 158 -7.80 24.62 2.64
C SER A 158 -8.05 24.33 4.13
N THR A 159 -8.74 25.24 4.82
CA THR A 159 -9.25 25.11 6.19
C THR A 159 -10.44 24.15 6.31
N ASP A 160 -11.29 24.04 5.27
CA ASP A 160 -12.46 23.17 5.26
C ASP A 160 -12.11 21.78 4.74
N GLN A 161 -11.60 20.96 5.66
CA GLN A 161 -11.22 19.58 5.36
C GLN A 161 -12.40 18.71 4.93
N THR A 162 -13.65 19.08 5.20
CA THR A 162 -14.81 18.25 4.85
C THR A 162 -15.07 18.29 3.35
N LEU A 163 -15.14 19.48 2.77
CA LEU A 163 -15.34 19.67 1.33
C LEU A 163 -14.12 19.24 0.51
N CYS A 164 -12.90 19.50 0.98
CA CYS A 164 -11.69 19.00 0.31
C CYS A 164 -11.65 17.45 0.29
N LYS A 165 -12.07 16.79 1.37
CA LYS A 165 -12.19 15.33 1.41
C LYS A 165 -13.27 14.82 0.45
N ARG A 166 -14.39 15.52 0.31
CA ARG A 166 -15.46 15.16 -0.63
C ARG A 166 -15.01 15.14 -2.09
N MET A 167 -14.14 16.08 -2.50
CA MET A 167 -13.58 16.06 -3.86
C MET A 167 -12.68 14.83 -4.10
N LEU A 168 -11.85 14.46 -3.12
CA LEU A 168 -11.05 13.24 -3.21
C LEU A 168 -11.92 11.96 -3.20
N GLN A 169 -12.96 11.95 -2.38
CA GLN A 169 -13.95 10.87 -2.33
C GLN A 169 -14.68 10.73 -3.66
N LEU A 170 -15.05 11.84 -4.30
CA LEU A 170 -15.66 11.85 -5.63
C LEU A 170 -14.76 11.22 -6.68
N ASP A 171 -13.49 11.63 -6.73
CA ASP A 171 -12.53 11.05 -7.67
C ASP A 171 -12.35 9.55 -7.44
N ASN A 172 -12.22 9.11 -6.19
CA ASN A 172 -12.10 7.68 -5.85
C ASN A 172 -13.36 6.89 -6.18
N ALA A 173 -14.55 7.43 -5.89
CA ALA A 173 -15.83 6.80 -6.21
C ALA A 173 -15.99 6.65 -7.73
N MET A 174 -15.66 7.70 -8.50
CA MET A 174 -15.67 7.66 -9.96
C MET A 174 -14.66 6.64 -10.49
N LYS A 175 -13.42 6.64 -10.03
CA LYS A 175 -12.39 5.68 -10.45
C LYS A 175 -12.81 4.24 -10.23
N ASN A 176 -13.29 3.91 -9.03
CA ASN A 176 -13.69 2.54 -8.69
C ASN A 176 -14.85 2.03 -9.55
N ARG A 177 -15.88 2.86 -9.75
CA ARG A 177 -17.03 2.50 -10.58
C ARG A 177 -16.64 2.40 -12.06
N LEU A 178 -15.84 3.33 -12.58
CA LEU A 178 -15.38 3.33 -13.97
C LEU A 178 -14.46 2.15 -14.27
N LYS A 179 -13.56 1.81 -13.34
CA LYS A 179 -12.70 0.64 -13.47
C LYS A 179 -13.51 -0.65 -13.60
N ARG A 180 -14.48 -0.88 -12.70
CA ARG A 180 -15.37 -2.06 -12.78
C ARG A 180 -16.12 -2.13 -14.11
N ALA A 181 -16.61 -0.99 -14.60
CA ALA A 181 -17.32 -0.95 -15.87
C ALA A 181 -16.38 -1.21 -17.06
N GLN A 182 -15.16 -0.68 -17.04
CA GLN A 182 -14.14 -0.94 -18.05
C GLN A 182 -13.75 -2.42 -18.07
N ASP A 183 -13.47 -2.99 -16.90
CA ASP A 183 -13.07 -4.40 -16.76
C ASP A 183 -14.19 -5.32 -17.30
N ALA A 184 -15.46 -5.03 -16.99
CA ALA A 184 -16.60 -5.77 -17.52
C ALA A 184 -16.78 -5.67 -19.05
N VAL A 185 -16.31 -4.58 -19.68
CA VAL A 185 -16.29 -4.44 -21.15
C VAL A 185 -15.11 -5.22 -21.73
N CYS A 186 -13.94 -5.14 -21.09
CA CYS A 186 -12.75 -5.86 -21.50
C CYS A 186 -12.96 -7.38 -21.47
N ASP A 187 -13.54 -7.91 -20.40
CA ASP A 187 -13.77 -9.35 -20.22
C ASP A 187 -14.81 -9.89 -21.21
N ALA A 188 -15.80 -9.07 -21.61
CA ALA A 188 -16.76 -9.43 -22.65
C ALA A 188 -16.15 -9.42 -24.06
N ALA A 189 -15.16 -8.54 -24.30
CA ALA A 189 -14.56 -8.35 -25.61
C ALA A 189 -13.35 -9.27 -25.88
N ILE A 190 -12.53 -9.58 -24.87
CA ILE A 190 -11.33 -10.40 -24.98
C ILE A 190 -11.41 -11.51 -23.93
N PRO A 191 -11.26 -12.80 -24.29
CA PRO A 191 -10.74 -13.32 -25.57
C PRO A 191 -11.81 -13.66 -26.62
N SER A 192 -13.07 -13.87 -26.25
CA SER A 192 -14.09 -14.45 -27.14
C SER A 192 -14.66 -13.48 -28.18
N GLY A 193 -14.59 -12.17 -27.95
CA GLY A 193 -15.13 -11.15 -28.84
C GLY A 193 -14.19 -10.69 -29.96
N LEU A 194 -13.01 -11.31 -30.10
CA LEU A 194 -12.07 -11.00 -31.16
C LEU A 194 -12.52 -11.59 -32.50
N TYR A 195 -12.18 -10.92 -33.60
CA TYR A 195 -12.46 -11.42 -34.95
C TYR A 195 -11.63 -12.67 -35.28
N VAL A 196 -10.40 -12.73 -34.77
CA VAL A 196 -9.55 -13.93 -34.78
C VAL A 196 -9.35 -14.36 -33.35
N GLY A 197 -9.75 -15.58 -33.04
CA GLY A 197 -9.54 -16.20 -31.74
C GLY A 197 -8.10 -16.65 -31.54
N PHE A 198 -7.76 -16.94 -30.30
CA PHE A 198 -6.54 -17.69 -29.98
C PHE A 198 -6.70 -19.15 -30.46
N PRO A 199 -5.65 -19.83 -30.97
CA PRO A 199 -4.24 -19.44 -31.04
C PRO A 199 -3.82 -18.69 -32.32
N GLU A 200 -4.70 -18.56 -33.32
CA GLU A 200 -4.38 -17.91 -34.59
C GLU A 200 -4.10 -16.40 -34.46
N ASN A 201 -4.63 -15.77 -33.41
CA ASN A 201 -4.39 -14.37 -33.13
C ASN A 201 -2.98 -14.14 -32.57
N ASN A 202 -2.10 -13.61 -33.41
CA ASN A 202 -0.69 -13.40 -33.08
C ASN A 202 -0.46 -12.30 -32.03
N LEU A 203 -1.35 -11.31 -31.92
CA LEU A 203 -1.28 -10.31 -30.85
C LEU A 203 -1.57 -10.94 -29.49
N GLN A 204 -2.63 -11.74 -29.41
CA GLN A 204 -2.98 -12.46 -28.17
C GLN A 204 -1.91 -13.50 -27.81
N LEU A 205 -1.37 -14.22 -28.80
CA LEU A 205 -0.29 -15.17 -28.58
C LEU A 205 0.94 -14.49 -27.97
N MET A 206 1.37 -13.35 -28.52
CA MET A 206 2.51 -12.57 -28.03
C MET A 206 2.32 -12.10 -26.58
N VAL A 207 1.10 -11.70 -26.22
CA VAL A 207 0.74 -11.23 -24.88
C VAL A 207 0.64 -12.38 -23.87
N HIS A 208 -0.03 -13.47 -24.22
CA HIS A 208 -0.25 -14.61 -23.31
C HIS A 208 1.04 -15.38 -23.02
N VAL A 209 1.86 -15.65 -24.05
CA VAL A 209 3.19 -16.27 -23.89
C VAL A 209 4.16 -15.31 -23.18
N GLY A 210 3.87 -14.01 -23.23
CA GLY A 210 4.64 -12.96 -22.58
C GLY A 210 5.88 -12.51 -23.35
N ALA A 211 5.89 -12.73 -24.66
CA ALA A 211 6.96 -12.29 -25.55
C ALA A 211 7.09 -10.75 -25.55
N LYS A 212 5.98 -10.04 -25.82
CA LYS A 212 5.95 -8.57 -25.75
C LYS A 212 4.53 -8.07 -25.51
N GLY A 213 4.42 -7.01 -24.71
CA GLY A 213 3.15 -6.40 -24.36
C GLY A 213 2.43 -7.15 -23.23
N GLY A 214 1.43 -6.48 -22.65
CA GLY A 214 0.54 -7.05 -21.65
C GLY A 214 -0.91 -7.03 -22.13
N MET A 215 -1.81 -7.69 -21.37
CA MET A 215 -3.25 -7.72 -21.68
C MET A 215 -3.84 -6.30 -21.77
N VAL A 216 -3.34 -5.40 -20.91
CA VAL A 216 -3.64 -3.97 -20.95
C VAL A 216 -3.40 -3.36 -22.33
N ASN A 217 -2.28 -3.64 -22.98
CA ASN A 217 -1.94 -3.06 -24.28
C ASN A 217 -2.90 -3.57 -25.36
N ALA A 218 -3.21 -4.87 -25.35
CA ALA A 218 -4.18 -5.47 -26.25
C ALA A 218 -5.58 -4.85 -26.05
N GLN A 219 -6.00 -4.64 -24.80
CA GLN A 219 -7.27 -3.97 -24.47
C GLN A 219 -7.30 -2.51 -24.95
N GLN A 220 -6.21 -1.75 -24.84
CA GLN A 220 -6.17 -0.35 -25.31
C GLN A 220 -6.21 -0.24 -26.84
N MET A 221 -5.61 -1.21 -27.54
CA MET A 221 -5.64 -1.28 -29.00
C MET A 221 -7.03 -1.69 -29.51
N SER A 222 -7.63 -2.73 -28.92
CA SER A 222 -8.85 -3.38 -29.43
C SER A 222 -10.15 -2.92 -28.77
N VAL A 223 -10.15 -2.52 -27.51
CA VAL A 223 -11.36 -2.24 -26.72
C VAL A 223 -11.53 -0.75 -26.42
N ALA A 224 -10.72 -0.18 -25.52
CA ALA A 224 -10.72 1.24 -25.15
C ALA A 224 -9.48 1.60 -24.32
N LEU A 225 -9.08 2.88 -24.33
CA LEU A 225 -7.95 3.38 -23.53
C LEU A 225 -8.19 3.25 -22.01
N GLY A 226 -9.40 3.61 -21.57
CA GLY A 226 -9.81 3.63 -20.17
C GLY A 226 -9.75 5.01 -19.52
N GLN A 227 -9.83 5.04 -18.18
CA GLN A 227 -9.74 6.26 -17.39
C GLN A 227 -8.30 6.77 -17.37
N ILE A 228 -8.10 8.05 -17.69
CA ILE A 228 -6.83 8.74 -17.59
C ILE A 228 -6.63 9.31 -16.18
N GLU A 229 -5.48 9.04 -15.60
CA GLU A 229 -5.08 9.56 -14.29
C GLU A 229 -3.80 10.39 -14.36
N LEU A 230 -3.76 11.49 -13.61
CA LEU A 230 -2.61 12.39 -13.50
C LEU A 230 -2.25 12.47 -12.01
N GLU A 231 -1.01 12.14 -11.65
CA GLU A 231 -0.54 12.11 -10.26
C GLU A 231 -1.47 11.34 -9.27
N GLY A 232 -2.15 10.30 -9.76
CA GLY A 232 -3.11 9.54 -8.93
C GLY A 232 -4.44 10.26 -8.66
N ARG A 233 -4.76 11.34 -9.39
CA ARG A 233 -6.06 12.02 -9.42
C ARG A 233 -6.67 11.94 -10.83
N ARG A 234 -7.93 12.36 -10.97
CA ARG A 234 -8.54 12.51 -12.31
C ARG A 234 -8.05 13.82 -12.96
N VAL A 235 -8.45 14.04 -14.21
CA VAL A 235 -8.11 15.26 -14.94
C VAL A 235 -8.50 16.50 -14.11
N PRO A 236 -7.56 17.43 -13.87
CA PRO A 236 -7.83 18.61 -13.05
C PRO A 236 -8.84 19.55 -13.72
N LEU A 237 -9.58 20.28 -12.90
CA LEU A 237 -10.47 21.34 -13.36
C LEU A 237 -9.73 22.67 -13.43
N MET A 238 -10.06 23.48 -14.43
CA MET A 238 -9.64 24.88 -14.52
C MET A 238 -10.37 25.73 -13.47
N LEU A 239 -9.92 26.97 -13.24
CA LEU A 239 -10.61 27.94 -12.37
C LEU A 239 -12.09 28.15 -12.76
N SER A 240 -12.42 28.01 -14.04
CA SER A 240 -13.79 28.07 -14.56
C SER A 240 -14.67 26.86 -14.19
N GLY A 241 -14.12 25.84 -13.52
CA GLY A 241 -14.78 24.57 -13.22
C GLY A 241 -14.86 23.62 -14.41
N ARG A 242 -14.17 23.91 -15.52
CA ARG A 242 -14.17 23.09 -16.74
C ARG A 242 -12.90 22.25 -16.80
N SER A 243 -12.99 21.01 -17.28
CA SER A 243 -11.80 20.20 -17.60
C SER A 243 -11.17 20.58 -18.93
N LEU A 244 -11.99 20.91 -19.94
CA LEU A 244 -11.58 21.53 -21.20
C LEU A 244 -12.58 22.61 -21.61
N PRO A 245 -12.19 23.58 -22.46
CA PRO A 245 -13.09 24.59 -22.99
C PRO A 245 -14.34 24.03 -23.68
N SER A 246 -14.24 22.83 -24.26
CA SER A 246 -15.34 22.12 -24.92
C SER A 246 -16.38 21.52 -23.99
N PHE A 247 -16.08 21.39 -22.69
CA PHE A 247 -17.01 20.82 -21.71
C PHE A 247 -17.72 21.92 -20.92
N PRO A 248 -18.98 21.69 -20.51
CA PRO A 248 -19.67 22.61 -19.61
C PRO A 248 -18.97 22.62 -18.23
N PRO A 249 -19.11 23.72 -17.47
CA PRO A 249 -18.54 23.82 -16.14
C PRO A 249 -19.19 22.80 -15.19
N TYR A 250 -18.36 22.12 -14.41
CA TYR A 250 -18.73 21.08 -13.44
C TYR A 250 -19.48 19.89 -14.07
N ASP A 251 -19.06 19.45 -15.26
CA ASP A 251 -19.59 18.25 -15.89
C ASP A 251 -19.14 16.99 -15.13
N VAL A 252 -20.10 16.24 -14.60
CA VAL A 252 -19.88 14.98 -13.87
C VAL A 252 -19.78 13.77 -14.80
N ARG A 253 -20.00 13.93 -16.11
CA ARG A 253 -19.91 12.83 -17.06
C ARG A 253 -18.49 12.25 -17.08
N PRO A 254 -18.33 10.92 -17.14
CA PRO A 254 -17.01 10.30 -17.12
C PRO A 254 -16.04 10.83 -18.19
N ARG A 255 -16.55 11.12 -19.39
CA ARG A 255 -15.76 11.65 -20.51
C ARG A 255 -15.12 13.01 -20.19
N ALA A 256 -15.81 13.88 -19.43
CA ALA A 256 -15.28 15.19 -19.07
C ALA A 256 -14.12 15.07 -18.08
N GLY A 257 -14.12 14.07 -17.21
CA GLY A 257 -13.01 13.82 -16.28
C GLY A 257 -12.04 12.73 -16.73
N GLY A 258 -11.85 12.56 -18.05
CA GLY A 258 -10.77 11.74 -18.60
C GLY A 258 -11.07 10.27 -18.89
N MET A 259 -12.34 9.84 -18.92
CA MET A 259 -12.67 8.49 -19.40
C MET A 259 -12.64 8.43 -20.93
N CYS A 260 -11.62 7.78 -21.49
CA CYS A 260 -11.45 7.61 -22.93
C CYS A 260 -12.05 6.27 -23.39
N THR A 261 -13.20 6.32 -24.06
CA THR A 261 -13.95 5.14 -24.54
C THR A 261 -13.51 4.70 -25.95
N HIS A 262 -12.76 5.55 -26.66
CA HIS A 262 -12.17 5.20 -27.94
C HIS A 262 -10.90 4.36 -27.76
N ARG A 263 -10.48 3.71 -28.84
CA ARG A 263 -9.36 2.78 -28.91
C ARG A 263 -8.38 3.25 -29.98
N PHE A 264 -7.12 2.82 -29.89
CA PHE A 264 -6.11 3.21 -30.87
C PHE A 264 -6.47 2.83 -32.31
N LEU A 265 -7.16 1.70 -32.50
CA LEU A 265 -7.58 1.24 -33.82
C LEU A 265 -8.50 2.21 -34.57
N THR A 266 -9.39 2.93 -33.87
CA THR A 266 -10.39 3.81 -34.49
C THR A 266 -10.04 5.28 -34.39
N SER A 267 -8.82 5.60 -33.95
CA SER A 267 -8.39 6.95 -33.54
C SER A 267 -9.16 7.49 -32.32
N LEU A 268 -8.56 8.51 -31.70
CA LEU A 268 -9.11 9.22 -30.54
C LEU A 268 -9.72 10.56 -30.98
N PRO A 269 -10.90 10.95 -30.46
CA PRO A 269 -11.43 12.28 -30.69
C PRO A 269 -10.54 13.35 -30.01
N PRO A 270 -10.58 14.62 -30.47
CA PRO A 270 -9.67 15.66 -30.00
C PRO A 270 -9.61 15.85 -28.48
N GLN A 271 -10.75 15.72 -27.78
CA GLN A 271 -10.78 15.86 -26.32
C GLN A 271 -10.03 14.73 -25.61
N GLU A 272 -10.22 13.48 -26.07
CA GLU A 272 -9.58 12.28 -25.49
C GLU A 272 -8.10 12.23 -25.85
N LEU A 273 -7.74 12.67 -27.07
CA LEU A 273 -6.35 12.82 -27.49
C LEU A 273 -5.61 13.79 -26.56
N PHE A 274 -6.21 14.92 -26.23
CA PHE A 274 -5.60 15.90 -25.33
C PHE A 274 -5.37 15.34 -23.92
N PHE A 275 -6.37 14.66 -23.33
CA PHE A 275 -6.19 13.99 -22.04
C PHE A 275 -5.11 12.90 -22.09
N HIS A 276 -5.07 12.13 -23.18
CA HIS A 276 -4.03 11.12 -23.37
C HIS A 276 -2.63 11.73 -23.47
N SER A 277 -2.49 12.87 -24.17
CA SER A 277 -1.23 13.62 -24.23
C SER A 277 -0.80 14.17 -22.87
N MET A 278 -1.75 14.59 -22.01
CA MET A 278 -1.43 14.99 -20.63
C MET A 278 -0.78 13.84 -19.87
N ALA A 279 -1.38 12.65 -19.92
CA ALA A 279 -0.85 11.46 -19.23
C ALA A 279 0.51 11.03 -19.77
N GLY A 280 0.68 11.05 -21.09
CA GLY A 280 1.99 10.77 -21.70
C GLY A 280 3.06 11.74 -21.23
N ARG A 281 2.73 13.04 -21.12
CA ARG A 281 3.65 14.06 -20.60
C ARG A 281 3.96 13.87 -19.11
N ASP A 282 2.97 13.50 -18.30
CA ASP A 282 3.15 13.20 -16.87
C ASP A 282 4.20 12.10 -16.68
N GLY A 283 4.07 10.99 -17.43
CA GLY A 283 5.04 9.89 -17.41
C GLY A 283 6.46 10.30 -17.87
N LEU A 284 6.57 11.21 -18.86
CA LEU A 284 7.87 11.74 -19.31
C LEU A 284 8.52 12.63 -18.27
N VAL A 285 7.74 13.52 -17.63
CA VAL A 285 8.22 14.41 -16.58
C VAL A 285 8.68 13.62 -15.37
N ASP A 286 7.90 12.61 -14.97
CA ASP A 286 8.26 11.70 -13.89
C ASP A 286 9.60 11.01 -14.15
N THR A 287 9.78 10.52 -15.38
CA THR A 287 11.04 9.90 -15.80
C THR A 287 12.21 10.87 -15.74
N ALA A 288 12.04 12.12 -16.18
CA ALA A 288 13.10 13.12 -16.16
C ALA A 288 13.49 13.55 -14.74
N VAL A 289 12.51 13.81 -13.88
CA VAL A 289 12.74 14.39 -12.55
C VAL A 289 13.13 13.33 -11.53
N LYS A 290 12.37 12.21 -11.45
CA LYS A 290 12.53 11.23 -10.36
C LYS A 290 13.79 10.38 -10.54
N THR A 291 14.29 10.19 -11.76
CA THR A 291 15.50 9.38 -12.04
C THR A 291 16.75 9.98 -11.41
N SER A 292 16.87 11.31 -11.40
CA SER A 292 18.00 12.00 -10.75
C SER A 292 18.08 11.68 -9.24
N ARG A 293 16.91 11.59 -8.58
CA ARG A 293 16.80 11.37 -7.14
C ARG A 293 17.14 9.92 -6.76
N SER A 294 16.67 8.94 -7.52
CA SER A 294 17.01 7.53 -7.29
C SER A 294 18.48 7.24 -7.56
N GLY A 295 19.09 7.87 -8.58
CA GLY A 295 20.53 7.76 -8.83
C GLY A 295 21.39 8.32 -7.70
N TYR A 296 20.99 9.45 -7.10
CA TYR A 296 21.69 10.00 -5.94
C TYR A 296 21.58 9.09 -4.70
N LEU A 297 20.39 8.54 -4.44
CA LEU A 297 20.19 7.55 -3.37
C LEU A 297 21.12 6.34 -3.54
N GLN A 298 21.19 5.78 -4.75
CA GLN A 298 22.07 4.65 -5.05
C GLN A 298 23.55 5.00 -4.81
N ARG A 299 24.02 6.14 -5.31
CA ARG A 299 25.41 6.58 -5.09
C ARG A 299 25.73 6.74 -3.60
N SER A 300 24.82 7.36 -2.86
CA SER A 300 24.98 7.56 -1.42
C SER A 300 25.05 6.20 -0.70
N ALA A 301 24.15 5.28 -0.99
CA ALA A 301 24.14 3.94 -0.38
C ALA A 301 25.42 3.16 -0.71
N ILE A 302 25.88 3.20 -1.96
CA ILE A 302 27.14 2.54 -2.37
C ILE A 302 28.30 3.12 -1.57
N LYS A 303 28.41 4.45 -1.47
CA LYS A 303 29.56 5.08 -0.81
C LYS A 303 29.65 4.77 0.69
N HIS A 304 28.53 4.54 1.36
CA HIS A 304 28.52 4.16 2.78
C HIS A 304 28.72 2.66 3.02
N LEU A 305 28.50 1.82 2.01
CA LEU A 305 28.52 0.36 2.13
C LEU A 305 29.65 -0.29 1.31
N GLU A 306 30.49 0.49 0.61
CA GLU A 306 31.54 -0.04 -0.26
C GLU A 306 32.61 -0.83 0.49
N ASP A 307 32.85 -0.51 1.77
CA ASP A 307 33.89 -1.10 2.59
C ASP A 307 33.46 -2.43 3.26
N LEU A 308 32.16 -2.78 3.20
CA LEU A 308 31.65 -3.98 3.86
C LEU A 308 31.92 -5.24 3.02
N SER A 309 32.69 -6.15 3.62
CA SER A 309 33.05 -7.43 3.02
C SER A 309 32.94 -8.58 4.02
N ILE A 310 32.71 -9.79 3.51
CA ILE A 310 32.73 -11.02 4.31
C ILE A 310 34.18 -11.40 4.61
N GLN A 311 34.50 -11.67 5.88
CA GLN A 311 35.82 -12.16 6.29
C GLN A 311 35.83 -13.70 6.36
N TYR A 312 37.01 -14.30 6.43
CA TYR A 312 37.17 -15.77 6.47
C TYR A 312 36.52 -16.45 7.68
N ASP A 313 36.22 -15.70 8.73
CA ASP A 313 35.48 -16.16 9.91
C ASP A 313 33.95 -16.12 9.72
N GLY A 314 33.47 -15.68 8.55
CA GLY A 314 32.05 -15.54 8.22
C GLY A 314 31.41 -14.23 8.72
N THR A 315 32.17 -13.39 9.44
CA THR A 315 31.69 -12.08 9.90
C THR A 315 31.73 -11.06 8.76
N VAL A 316 30.78 -10.12 8.76
CA VAL A 316 30.81 -8.96 7.85
C VAL A 316 31.50 -7.82 8.58
N ARG A 317 32.60 -7.33 7.99
CA ARG A 317 33.40 -6.27 8.58
C ARG A 317 33.58 -5.10 7.62
N ASP A 318 33.73 -3.93 8.22
CA ASP A 318 34.20 -2.72 7.58
C ASP A 318 35.74 -2.76 7.39
N CYS A 319 36.28 -1.85 6.58
CA CYS A 319 37.72 -1.67 6.35
C CYS A 319 38.52 -1.45 7.64
N GLY A 320 37.89 -0.85 8.67
CA GLY A 320 38.46 -0.68 10.01
C GLY A 320 38.44 -1.95 10.89
N ASN A 321 38.08 -3.12 10.35
CA ASN A 321 37.89 -4.38 11.07
C ASN A 321 36.77 -4.37 12.12
N ASN A 322 35.90 -3.36 12.10
CA ASN A 322 34.71 -3.32 12.94
C ASN A 322 33.69 -4.34 12.43
N ILE A 323 33.14 -5.16 13.34
CA ILE A 323 32.14 -6.17 13.00
C ILE A 323 30.76 -5.50 12.89
N VAL A 324 30.13 -5.61 11.72
CA VAL A 324 28.76 -5.11 11.46
C VAL A 324 27.74 -6.23 11.60
N GLN A 325 28.05 -7.43 11.12
CA GLN A 325 27.24 -8.64 11.30
C GLN A 325 28.13 -9.82 11.69
N PHE A 326 27.67 -10.65 12.62
CA PHE A 326 28.39 -11.88 13.01
C PHE A 326 28.33 -12.97 11.95
N ARG A 327 27.27 -12.97 11.14
CA ARG A 327 27.09 -13.87 10.01
C ARG A 327 26.28 -13.13 8.96
N TYR A 328 26.72 -13.18 7.70
CA TYR A 328 26.02 -12.51 6.61
C TYR A 328 24.55 -12.98 6.55
N GLY A 329 23.58 -12.06 6.65
CA GLY A 329 22.15 -12.41 6.60
C GLY A 329 21.66 -13.35 7.71
N ASP A 330 22.40 -13.46 8.82
CA ASP A 330 22.21 -14.43 9.92
C ASP A 330 22.35 -15.93 9.53
N ASP A 331 22.38 -16.27 8.24
CA ASP A 331 22.47 -17.64 7.72
C ASP A 331 23.73 -17.92 6.86
N GLY A 332 24.46 -16.89 6.46
CA GLY A 332 25.69 -16.97 5.66
C GLY A 332 25.47 -17.40 4.22
N VAL A 333 24.23 -17.42 3.74
CA VAL A 333 23.87 -17.98 2.42
C VAL A 333 23.92 -16.87 1.36
N ASP A 334 24.52 -17.18 0.21
CA ASP A 334 24.43 -16.32 -0.97
C ASP A 334 23.00 -16.33 -1.53
N VAL A 335 22.44 -15.11 -1.68
CA VAL A 335 21.11 -14.85 -2.21
C VAL A 335 20.93 -15.47 -3.61
N CYS A 336 21.99 -15.53 -4.42
CA CYS A 336 21.94 -16.12 -5.76
C CYS A 336 21.72 -17.64 -5.74
N GLN A 337 22.09 -18.31 -4.64
CA GLN A 337 21.99 -19.77 -4.48
C GLN A 337 20.78 -20.20 -3.64
N ALA A 338 20.10 -19.26 -2.97
CA ALA A 338 19.01 -19.54 -2.03
C ALA A 338 17.66 -19.87 -2.69
N SER A 339 17.49 -19.61 -3.99
CA SER A 339 16.19 -19.65 -4.69
C SER A 339 15.45 -21.00 -4.58
N PHE A 340 16.17 -22.13 -4.60
CA PHE A 340 15.58 -23.47 -4.51
C PHE A 340 15.43 -24.00 -3.08
N LEU A 341 15.86 -23.26 -2.04
CA LEU A 341 15.67 -23.59 -0.63
C LEU A 341 14.26 -23.23 -0.12
N GLN A 342 13.26 -23.32 -1.00
CA GLN A 342 11.84 -23.08 -0.74
C GLN A 342 11.03 -24.33 -1.08
N GLN A 343 9.79 -24.42 -0.59
CA GLN A 343 8.93 -25.60 -0.78
C GLN A 343 8.80 -26.02 -2.26
N SER A 344 8.66 -25.06 -3.18
CA SER A 344 8.58 -25.34 -4.62
C SER A 344 9.88 -25.93 -5.19
N GLY A 345 11.04 -25.44 -4.75
CA GLY A 345 12.34 -25.94 -5.18
C GLY A 345 12.70 -27.30 -4.61
N LEU A 346 12.24 -27.60 -3.39
CA LEU A 346 12.47 -28.90 -2.75
C LEU A 346 11.77 -30.06 -3.47
N HIS A 347 10.66 -29.79 -4.17
CA HIS A 347 10.05 -30.79 -5.06
C HIS A 347 11.01 -31.19 -6.19
N LEU A 348 11.75 -30.24 -6.77
CA LEU A 348 12.78 -30.54 -7.77
C LEU A 348 13.90 -31.39 -7.18
N PHE A 349 14.30 -31.12 -5.94
CA PHE A 349 15.35 -31.89 -5.27
C PHE A 349 14.92 -33.33 -5.01
N ALA A 350 13.66 -33.53 -4.61
CA ALA A 350 13.09 -34.86 -4.43
C ALA A 350 13.00 -35.65 -5.75
N ASP A 351 12.68 -34.98 -6.87
CA ASP A 351 12.60 -35.62 -8.19
C ASP A 351 13.99 -35.96 -8.77
N ASN A 352 15.03 -35.21 -8.40
CA ASN A 352 16.40 -35.34 -8.94
C ASN A 352 17.44 -35.73 -7.89
N ALA A 353 17.04 -36.45 -6.84
CA ALA A 353 17.93 -36.77 -5.71
C ALA A 353 19.25 -37.42 -6.14
N ALA A 354 19.21 -38.38 -7.07
CA ALA A 354 20.40 -39.05 -7.60
C ALA A 354 21.32 -38.12 -8.42
N LEU A 355 20.72 -37.18 -9.17
CA LEU A 355 21.47 -36.20 -9.95
C LEU A 355 22.22 -35.23 -9.05
N LEU A 356 21.51 -34.71 -8.04
CA LEU A 356 22.04 -33.74 -7.09
C LEU A 356 23.03 -34.35 -6.13
N SER A 357 22.82 -35.59 -5.69
CA SER A 357 23.83 -36.34 -4.95
C SER A 357 25.11 -36.43 -5.76
N THR A 358 25.01 -36.62 -7.09
CA THR A 358 26.17 -36.68 -7.98
C THR A 358 26.95 -35.39 -8.03
N ARG A 359 26.24 -34.27 -8.16
CA ARG A 359 26.83 -32.93 -8.17
C ARG A 359 27.49 -32.58 -6.84
N TRP A 360 26.86 -32.92 -5.72
CA TRP A 360 27.37 -32.64 -4.37
C TRP A 360 28.14 -33.82 -3.75
N HIS A 361 28.51 -34.86 -4.52
CA HIS A 361 29.20 -36.06 -4.02
C HIS A 361 30.52 -35.76 -3.29
N ALA A 362 31.18 -34.64 -3.62
CA ALA A 362 32.40 -34.21 -2.92
C ALA A 362 32.14 -33.84 -1.44
N LEU A 363 30.94 -33.32 -1.11
CA LEU A 363 30.51 -32.97 0.24
C LEU A 363 29.97 -34.18 1.02
N MET A 364 29.47 -35.20 0.30
CA MET A 364 28.79 -36.38 0.85
C MET A 364 29.70 -37.63 1.00
N GLY A 365 31.03 -37.48 0.88
CA GLY A 365 31.99 -38.54 1.25
C GLY A 365 32.83 -39.17 0.12
N GLY A 366 32.83 -38.63 -1.11
CA GLY A 366 33.50 -39.27 -2.26
C GLY A 366 35.02 -39.08 -2.42
N ARG A 367 35.64 -38.09 -1.76
CA ARG A 367 37.11 -37.88 -1.83
C ARG A 367 37.73 -38.03 -0.44
N GLN A 368 38.44 -39.13 -0.22
CA GLN A 368 39.10 -39.48 1.05
C GLN A 368 40.03 -38.39 1.60
N GLN A 369 40.56 -37.50 0.75
CA GLN A 369 41.52 -36.46 1.13
C GLN A 369 40.93 -35.29 1.94
N HIS A 370 39.62 -35.04 1.90
CA HIS A 370 38.97 -33.92 2.60
C HIS A 370 37.77 -34.31 3.48
N ALA A 371 37.53 -35.60 3.68
CA ALA A 371 36.36 -36.11 4.41
C ALA A 371 36.23 -35.53 5.84
N ALA A 372 37.36 -35.36 6.55
CA ALA A 372 37.36 -34.79 7.90
C ALA A 372 36.99 -33.29 7.93
N ALA A 373 37.35 -32.52 6.89
CA ALA A 373 36.98 -31.11 6.78
C ALA A 373 35.48 -30.96 6.47
N TYR A 374 34.94 -31.84 5.62
CA TYR A 374 33.51 -31.86 5.31
C TYR A 374 32.65 -32.32 6.49
N GLN A 375 33.12 -33.30 7.29
CA GLN A 375 32.45 -33.68 8.54
C GLN A 375 32.38 -32.50 9.52
N ARG A 376 33.48 -31.76 9.71
CA ARG A 376 33.46 -30.55 10.54
C ARG A 376 32.49 -29.49 10.01
N LEU A 377 32.40 -29.31 8.69
CA LEU A 377 31.44 -28.39 8.08
C LEU A 377 29.98 -28.82 8.27
N LEU A 378 29.71 -30.14 8.23
CA LEU A 378 28.39 -30.72 8.49
C LEU A 378 28.01 -30.60 9.98
N GLU A 379 28.98 -30.74 10.88
CA GLU A 379 28.77 -30.56 12.34
C GLU A 379 28.55 -29.09 12.73
N GLN A 380 29.25 -28.16 12.07
CA GLN A 380 29.14 -26.72 12.32
C GLN A 380 27.86 -26.10 11.74
N ASN A 381 27.27 -26.70 10.69
CA ASN A 381 26.06 -26.18 10.06
C ASN A 381 24.88 -27.09 10.36
N THR A 382 23.91 -26.57 11.11
CA THR A 382 22.63 -27.25 11.32
C THR A 382 21.62 -26.77 10.28
N LEU A 383 20.77 -27.69 9.80
CA LEU A 383 19.65 -27.31 8.95
C LEU A 383 18.63 -26.53 9.80
N PRO A 384 18.14 -25.35 9.40
CA PRO A 384 17.12 -24.65 10.17
C PRO A 384 15.83 -25.47 10.30
N ARG A 385 15.21 -25.52 11.49
CA ARG A 385 13.95 -26.27 11.73
C ARG A 385 12.82 -25.99 10.72
N PRO A 386 12.56 -24.73 10.29
CA PRO A 386 11.55 -24.47 9.26
C PRO A 386 11.84 -25.21 7.94
N LEU A 387 13.11 -25.26 7.53
CA LEU A 387 13.51 -25.94 6.30
C LEU A 387 13.45 -27.46 6.44
N GLN A 388 13.77 -27.99 7.63
CA GLN A 388 13.57 -29.41 7.96
C GLN A 388 12.11 -29.83 7.78
N VAL A 389 11.17 -29.07 8.36
CA VAL A 389 9.73 -29.37 8.27
C VAL A 389 9.24 -29.37 6.82
N ILE A 390 9.71 -28.41 6.01
CA ILE A 390 9.35 -28.35 4.59
C ILE A 390 9.95 -29.56 3.84
N ALA A 391 11.21 -29.90 4.10
CA ALA A 391 11.85 -31.08 3.50
C ALA A 391 11.10 -32.38 3.88
N ASP A 392 10.72 -32.54 5.14
CA ASP A 392 9.95 -33.71 5.59
C ASP A 392 8.59 -33.79 4.93
N GLN A 393 7.87 -32.67 4.83
CA GLN A 393 6.59 -32.59 4.14
C GLN A 393 6.71 -33.06 2.69
N VAL A 394 7.71 -32.55 1.97
CA VAL A 394 7.95 -32.90 0.56
C VAL A 394 8.39 -34.36 0.42
N GLY A 395 9.29 -34.83 1.29
CA GLY A 395 9.76 -36.21 1.31
C GLY A 395 8.62 -37.23 1.53
N ILE A 396 7.74 -36.97 2.50
CA ILE A 396 6.55 -37.80 2.77
C ILE A 396 5.59 -37.78 1.57
N GLN A 397 5.32 -36.61 0.99
CA GLN A 397 4.45 -36.49 -0.18
C GLN A 397 5.01 -37.27 -1.38
N ARG A 398 6.32 -37.16 -1.63
CA ARG A 398 6.95 -37.88 -2.75
C ARG A 398 6.94 -39.39 -2.54
N GLN A 399 7.24 -39.83 -1.32
CA GLN A 399 7.14 -41.25 -0.98
C GLN A 399 5.70 -41.73 -1.26
N MET A 400 4.66 -41.01 -0.83
CA MET A 400 3.27 -41.37 -1.11
C MET A 400 2.94 -41.49 -2.61
N ILE A 401 3.52 -40.65 -3.47
CA ILE A 401 3.34 -40.73 -4.93
C ILE A 401 4.01 -41.99 -5.49
N LEU A 402 5.26 -42.25 -5.13
CA LEU A 402 6.00 -43.45 -5.56
C LEU A 402 5.34 -44.75 -5.10
N LEU A 403 4.60 -44.72 -3.99
CA LEU A 403 3.90 -45.89 -3.46
C LEU A 403 2.58 -46.17 -4.18
N LYS A 404 1.97 -45.19 -4.87
CA LYS A 404 0.72 -45.36 -5.63
C LYS A 404 0.88 -46.24 -6.88
N SER A 405 2.10 -46.49 -7.35
CA SER A 405 2.39 -47.34 -8.52
C SER A 405 2.65 -48.82 -8.18
N LEU A 406 2.50 -49.23 -6.91
CA LEU A 406 2.74 -50.62 -6.46
C LEU A 406 1.44 -51.41 -6.20
N SER A 407 1.55 -52.74 -6.12
CA SER A 407 0.43 -53.67 -5.90
C SER A 407 -0.37 -53.39 -4.60
N GLN A 408 -1.69 -53.64 -4.62
CA GLN A 408 -2.66 -53.29 -3.56
C GLN A 408 -2.24 -53.69 -2.12
N ASN A 409 -1.62 -54.85 -1.93
CA ASN A 409 -1.22 -55.32 -0.60
C ASN A 409 0.03 -54.62 -0.05
N LYS A 410 0.95 -54.21 -0.93
CA LYS A 410 2.12 -53.42 -0.57
C LYS A 410 1.69 -51.97 -0.31
N LEU A 411 0.76 -51.47 -1.11
CA LEU A 411 0.09 -50.17 -0.98
C LEU A 411 -0.45 -49.93 0.45
N LEU A 412 -1.22 -50.89 0.99
CA LEU A 412 -1.83 -50.77 2.33
C LEU A 412 -0.80 -50.67 3.46
N LYS A 413 0.30 -51.46 3.40
CA LYS A 413 1.38 -51.39 4.39
C LYS A 413 2.13 -50.06 4.31
N LEU A 414 2.31 -49.54 3.11
CA LEU A 414 3.03 -48.31 2.84
C LEU A 414 2.20 -47.06 3.17
N PHE A 415 0.89 -47.09 2.92
CA PHE A 415 -0.05 -46.07 3.38
C PHE A 415 -0.08 -45.96 4.90
N ARG A 416 -0.05 -47.09 5.62
CA ARG A 416 0.06 -47.08 7.10
C ARG A 416 1.35 -46.43 7.57
N LYS A 417 2.50 -46.71 6.92
CA LYS A 417 3.78 -46.06 7.24
C LYS A 417 3.73 -44.55 6.99
N ALA A 418 3.21 -44.12 5.85
CA ALA A 418 3.11 -42.70 5.51
C ALA A 418 2.10 -41.94 6.40
N HIS A 419 0.98 -42.56 6.79
CA HIS A 419 0.05 -41.97 7.75
C HIS A 419 0.69 -41.77 9.13
N ARG A 420 1.51 -42.72 9.58
CA ARG A 420 2.29 -42.57 10.83
C ARG A 420 3.29 -41.41 10.71
N ALA A 421 4.05 -41.35 9.60
CA ALA A 421 4.97 -40.24 9.34
C ALA A 421 4.27 -38.87 9.33
N LYS A 422 3.07 -38.80 8.76
CA LYS A 422 2.25 -37.57 8.76
C LYS A 422 1.76 -37.17 10.16
N ALA A 423 1.41 -38.15 11.00
CA ALA A 423 1.01 -37.91 12.39
C ALA A 423 2.19 -37.38 13.21
N VAL A 424 3.37 -38.00 13.09
CA VAL A 424 4.61 -37.53 13.74
C VAL A 424 4.95 -36.11 13.32
N LEU A 425 4.89 -35.81 12.02
CA LEU A 425 5.14 -34.45 11.52
C LEU A 425 4.13 -33.41 12.08
N ALA A 426 2.86 -33.78 12.23
CA ALA A 426 1.85 -32.89 12.81
C ALA A 426 2.16 -32.56 14.28
N GLU A 427 2.63 -33.55 15.04
CA GLU A 427 3.11 -33.34 16.41
C GLU A 427 4.36 -32.43 16.43
N THR A 428 5.31 -32.63 15.53
CA THR A 428 6.52 -31.78 15.42
C THR A 428 6.17 -30.31 15.10
N ILE A 429 5.20 -30.07 14.22
CA ILE A 429 4.74 -28.70 13.87
C ILE A 429 4.06 -28.02 15.06
N GLU A 430 3.28 -28.77 15.84
CA GLU A 430 2.60 -28.23 17.01
C GLU A 430 3.60 -27.90 18.13
N GLN A 431 4.62 -28.75 18.32
CA GLN A 431 5.75 -28.45 19.18
C GLN A 431 6.51 -27.21 18.72
N GLN A 432 6.69 -27.01 17.41
CA GLN A 432 7.39 -25.84 16.86
C GLN A 432 6.70 -24.51 17.19
N LYS A 433 5.36 -24.46 17.23
CA LYS A 433 4.62 -23.23 17.59
C LYS A 433 4.84 -22.81 19.04
N GLN A 434 5.30 -23.72 19.90
CA GLN A 434 5.48 -23.50 21.33
C GLN A 434 6.91 -23.04 21.69
N LEU A 435 7.90 -23.20 20.80
CA LEU A 435 9.29 -22.79 21.06
C LEU A 435 9.55 -21.30 20.74
N SER A 436 10.48 -20.70 21.49
CA SER A 436 10.93 -19.32 21.29
C SER A 436 11.83 -19.18 20.04
N ARG A 437 11.96 -17.97 19.50
CA ARG A 437 12.69 -17.70 18.23
C ARG A 437 14.19 -18.05 18.31
N THR A 438 14.77 -18.05 19.51
CA THR A 438 16.19 -18.39 19.77
C THR A 438 16.45 -19.89 19.82
N ASP A 439 15.46 -20.70 20.20
CA ASP A 439 15.60 -22.16 20.32
C ASP A 439 15.45 -22.89 18.97
N LEU A 440 15.06 -22.18 17.91
CA LEU A 440 14.84 -22.73 16.56
C LEU A 440 16.13 -23.06 15.81
N LEU A 441 17.25 -22.45 16.19
CA LEU A 441 18.55 -22.57 15.51
C LEU A 441 19.45 -23.66 16.12
N ASN A 442 19.30 -23.95 17.41
CA ASN A 442 20.25 -24.75 18.21
C ASN A 442 19.72 -26.11 18.67
N ALA A 443 18.53 -26.53 18.23
CA ALA A 443 17.94 -27.76 18.72
C ALA A 443 18.41 -28.99 17.91
N GLU A 444 18.69 -30.09 18.62
CA GLU A 444 19.03 -31.39 18.03
C GLU A 444 17.99 -31.81 16.99
N LEU A 445 18.48 -32.38 15.88
CA LEU A 445 17.67 -32.84 14.76
C LEU A 445 16.79 -34.03 15.23
N PRO A 446 15.45 -33.93 15.19
CA PRO A 446 14.60 -35.10 15.40
C PRO A 446 14.81 -36.12 14.27
N GLU A 447 14.67 -37.42 14.57
CA GLU A 447 14.80 -38.47 13.56
C GLU A 447 13.90 -38.19 12.34
N ALA A 448 14.45 -38.43 11.14
CA ALA A 448 13.71 -38.20 9.91
C ALA A 448 12.52 -39.18 9.81
N PRO A 449 11.31 -38.71 9.44
CA PRO A 449 10.12 -39.54 9.42
C PRO A 449 10.13 -40.61 8.32
N CYS A 450 10.98 -40.47 7.30
CA CYS A 450 11.18 -41.48 6.25
C CYS A 450 12.57 -41.38 5.58
N GLU A 451 13.00 -42.45 4.91
CA GLU A 451 14.29 -42.52 4.18
C GLU A 451 14.42 -41.42 3.10
N MET A 452 13.32 -41.09 2.41
CA MET A 452 13.33 -40.00 1.42
C MET A 452 13.44 -38.62 2.05
N ALA A 453 12.87 -38.42 3.24
CA ALA A 453 13.03 -37.18 3.99
C ALA A 453 14.47 -37.04 4.51
N ASP A 454 15.08 -38.14 4.96
CA ASP A 454 16.48 -38.16 5.38
C ASP A 454 17.43 -37.81 4.23
N ALA A 455 17.26 -38.46 3.08
CA ALA A 455 18.02 -38.16 1.87
C ALA A 455 17.82 -36.69 1.42
N LEU A 456 16.60 -36.16 1.51
CA LEU A 456 16.32 -34.77 1.15
C LEU A 456 16.93 -33.78 2.14
N ARG A 457 16.88 -34.05 3.46
CA ARG A 457 17.56 -33.25 4.49
C ARG A 457 19.06 -33.20 4.24
N ALA A 458 19.67 -34.34 3.92
CA ALA A 458 21.09 -34.42 3.60
C ALA A 458 21.45 -33.61 2.34
N LEU A 459 20.62 -33.67 1.29
CA LEU A 459 20.78 -32.84 0.10
C LEU A 459 20.61 -31.34 0.39
N CYS A 460 19.64 -30.97 1.24
CA CYS A 460 19.44 -29.57 1.65
C CYS A 460 20.65 -29.04 2.42
N LEU A 461 21.22 -29.86 3.31
CA LEU A 461 22.42 -29.51 4.05
C LEU A 461 23.64 -29.36 3.13
N ALA A 462 23.81 -30.28 2.18
CA ALA A 462 24.86 -30.17 1.17
C ALA A 462 24.70 -28.90 0.31
N LYS A 463 23.46 -28.57 -0.09
CA LYS A 463 23.16 -27.31 -0.79
C LYS A 463 23.51 -26.11 0.07
N LEU A 464 23.10 -26.08 1.34
CA LEU A 464 23.34 -24.97 2.26
C LEU A 464 24.83 -24.67 2.41
N ILE A 465 25.65 -25.71 2.58
CA ILE A 465 27.12 -25.58 2.65
C ILE A 465 27.68 -25.06 1.31
N SER A 466 27.22 -25.60 0.18
CA SER A 466 27.67 -25.15 -1.14
C SER A 466 27.20 -23.73 -1.52
N ALA A 467 26.16 -23.25 -0.86
CA ALA A 467 25.52 -21.96 -1.10
C ALA A 467 26.04 -20.87 -0.15
N GLN A 468 27.04 -21.15 0.69
CA GLN A 468 27.63 -20.14 1.55
C GLN A 468 28.29 -19.04 0.71
N ALA A 469 28.09 -17.79 1.13
CA ALA A 469 28.71 -16.65 0.49
C ALA A 469 30.24 -16.72 0.70
N PRO A 470 31.05 -16.61 -0.37
CA PRO A 470 32.49 -16.75 -0.25
C PRO A 470 33.10 -15.57 0.52
N PRO A 471 34.16 -15.82 1.33
CA PRO A 471 34.93 -14.75 1.95
C PRO A 471 35.54 -13.82 0.91
N GLY A 472 35.53 -12.52 1.20
CA GLY A 472 35.98 -11.45 0.31
C GLY A 472 34.86 -10.83 -0.53
N ASP A 473 33.65 -11.38 -0.53
CA ASP A 473 32.55 -10.82 -1.30
C ASP A 473 32.14 -9.43 -0.78
N PRO A 474 31.98 -8.44 -1.68
CA PRO A 474 31.61 -7.06 -1.33
C PRO A 474 30.10 -6.96 -1.08
N VAL A 475 29.64 -7.55 0.02
CA VAL A 475 28.21 -7.64 0.38
C VAL A 475 27.54 -6.28 0.55
N GLY A 476 28.26 -5.27 1.02
CA GLY A 476 27.68 -3.93 1.16
C GLY A 476 27.41 -3.28 -0.20
N LEU A 477 28.30 -3.46 -1.18
CA LEU A 477 28.08 -3.01 -2.55
C LEU A 477 26.87 -3.72 -3.18
N LEU A 478 26.78 -5.05 -3.02
CA LEU A 478 25.65 -5.84 -3.53
C LEU A 478 24.33 -5.42 -2.89
N ALA A 479 24.30 -5.18 -1.58
CA ALA A 479 23.13 -4.69 -0.87
C ALA A 479 22.71 -3.29 -1.36
N ALA A 480 23.66 -2.36 -1.51
CA ALA A 480 23.40 -1.02 -2.01
C ALA A 480 22.82 -1.02 -3.44
N GLN A 481 23.39 -1.85 -4.33
CA GLN A 481 22.90 -2.01 -5.69
C GLN A 481 21.50 -2.64 -5.73
N SER A 482 21.25 -3.65 -4.89
CA SER A 482 19.96 -4.33 -4.80
C SER A 482 18.82 -3.44 -4.30
N VAL A 483 19.13 -2.34 -3.59
CA VAL A 483 18.14 -1.32 -3.21
C VAL A 483 18.04 -0.22 -4.27
N GLY A 484 19.19 0.23 -4.79
CA GLY A 484 19.27 1.36 -5.73
C GLY A 484 18.74 1.05 -7.13
N GLU A 485 19.17 -0.06 -7.73
CA GLU A 485 18.82 -0.41 -9.12
C GLU A 485 17.30 -0.62 -9.28
N PRO A 486 16.60 -1.40 -8.42
CA PRO A 486 15.15 -1.51 -8.49
C PRO A 486 14.45 -0.16 -8.26
N SER A 487 14.97 0.72 -7.41
CA SER A 487 14.41 2.06 -7.20
C SER A 487 14.47 2.93 -8.47
N THR A 488 15.57 2.83 -9.23
CA THR A 488 15.66 3.49 -10.55
C THR A 488 14.70 2.87 -11.56
N GLN A 489 14.57 1.53 -11.57
CA GLN A 489 13.66 0.82 -12.47
C GLN A 489 12.19 1.11 -12.17
N MET A 490 11.82 1.18 -10.89
CA MET A 490 10.51 1.61 -10.41
C MET A 490 10.15 3.02 -10.90
N THR A 491 11.16 3.89 -11.04
CA THR A 491 10.97 5.24 -11.60
C THR A 491 10.73 5.19 -13.10
N LEU A 492 11.58 4.47 -13.83
CA LEU A 492 11.55 4.37 -15.30
C LEU A 492 10.28 3.66 -15.80
N ASN A 493 9.81 2.65 -15.07
CA ASN A 493 8.61 1.88 -15.44
C ASN A 493 7.31 2.70 -15.33
N THR A 494 7.32 3.84 -14.62
CA THR A 494 6.16 4.75 -14.52
C THR A 494 5.67 5.19 -15.90
N PHE A 495 6.57 5.34 -16.88
CA PHE A 495 6.22 5.69 -18.25
C PHE A 495 5.29 4.66 -18.91
N HIS A 496 5.51 3.37 -18.65
CA HIS A 496 4.69 2.29 -19.23
C HIS A 496 3.32 2.15 -18.55
N PHE A 497 3.15 2.72 -17.35
CA PHE A 497 1.89 2.73 -16.60
C PHE A 497 1.23 4.13 -16.55
N ALA A 498 1.79 5.10 -17.28
CA ALA A 498 1.31 6.47 -17.30
C ALA A 498 -0.18 6.53 -17.68
N GLY A 499 -0.98 7.19 -16.84
CA GLY A 499 -2.42 7.29 -17.03
C GLY A 499 -3.27 6.23 -16.33
N ARG A 500 -2.70 5.26 -15.58
CA ARG A 500 -3.46 4.27 -14.79
C ARG A 500 -3.05 4.27 -13.31
N GLY A 501 -4.02 4.38 -12.40
CA GLY A 501 -3.78 4.54 -10.96
C GLY A 501 -3.32 3.31 -10.18
N GLU A 502 -3.20 2.15 -10.83
CA GLU A 502 -2.93 0.90 -10.12
C GLU A 502 -1.47 0.72 -9.68
N MET A 503 -0.54 1.53 -10.19
CA MET A 503 0.90 1.37 -9.92
C MET A 503 1.62 2.71 -9.80
N ASN A 504 1.24 3.54 -8.81
CA ASN A 504 2.05 4.67 -8.35
C ASN A 504 3.23 4.18 -7.48
N VAL A 505 4.07 3.35 -8.08
CA VAL A 505 5.25 2.72 -7.47
C VAL A 505 6.29 3.77 -7.03
N THR A 506 6.26 4.97 -7.62
CA THR A 506 7.17 6.09 -7.30
C THR A 506 6.89 6.78 -5.97
N LEU A 507 5.76 6.50 -5.29
CA LEU A 507 5.51 7.02 -3.94
C LEU A 507 6.48 6.46 -2.89
N GLY A 508 7.14 5.33 -3.18
CA GLY A 508 8.11 4.73 -2.27
C GLY A 508 9.46 5.45 -2.18
N ILE A 509 9.90 6.14 -3.25
CA ILE A 509 11.24 6.75 -3.29
C ILE A 509 11.41 7.91 -2.29
N PRO A 510 10.45 8.85 -2.16
CA PRO A 510 10.51 9.86 -1.10
C PRO A 510 10.63 9.23 0.29
N ARG A 511 9.91 8.12 0.52
CA ARG A 511 9.96 7.40 1.80
C ARG A 511 11.31 6.70 2.01
N LEU A 512 11.87 6.06 0.98
CA LEU A 512 13.20 5.46 1.04
C LEU A 512 14.27 6.51 1.37
N ARG A 513 14.19 7.70 0.77
CA ARG A 513 15.09 8.82 1.09
C ARG A 513 14.96 9.28 2.54
N GLU A 514 13.72 9.43 3.01
CA GLU A 514 13.44 9.83 4.38
C GLU A 514 14.04 8.85 5.41
N ILE A 515 13.94 7.54 5.12
CA ILE A 515 14.49 6.47 5.97
C ILE A 515 16.03 6.39 5.87
N LEU A 516 16.58 6.29 4.65
CA LEU A 516 17.98 5.92 4.45
C LEU A 516 18.94 7.11 4.39
N MET A 517 18.50 8.28 3.92
CA MET A 517 19.39 9.42 3.68
C MET A 517 19.28 10.47 4.77
N SER A 518 18.04 10.85 5.13
CA SER A 518 17.82 11.97 6.04
C SER A 518 17.77 11.54 7.50
N GLY A 519 17.44 10.28 7.79
CA GLY A 519 17.24 9.79 9.17
C GLY A 519 16.31 10.69 9.98
N SER A 520 15.30 11.29 9.32
CA SER A 520 14.55 12.41 9.88
C SER A 520 13.73 11.96 11.08
N SER A 521 13.88 12.66 12.21
CA SER A 521 13.00 12.51 13.38
C SER A 521 11.58 13.04 13.10
N VAL A 522 11.45 13.98 12.16
CA VAL A 522 10.18 14.54 11.70
C VAL A 522 9.83 13.93 10.36
N ILE A 523 8.94 12.95 10.39
CA ILE A 523 8.46 12.29 9.17
C ILE A 523 7.19 12.94 8.62
N SER A 524 7.03 12.93 7.30
CA SER A 524 5.92 13.62 6.61
C SER A 524 4.54 13.02 6.95
N THR A 525 4.47 11.70 7.07
CA THR A 525 3.23 10.96 7.39
C THR A 525 3.48 9.87 8.43
N PRO A 526 3.55 10.22 9.72
CA PRO A 526 3.71 9.22 10.77
C PRO A 526 2.46 8.36 10.90
N CYS A 527 2.62 7.04 10.76
CA CYS A 527 1.55 6.06 10.95
C CYS A 527 1.92 5.07 12.06
N MET A 528 0.90 4.56 12.76
CA MET A 528 1.04 3.56 13.81
C MET A 528 -0.04 2.50 13.62
N GLU A 529 0.38 1.24 13.50
CA GLU A 529 -0.52 0.09 13.47
C GLU A 529 -0.65 -0.50 14.87
N VAL A 530 -1.90 -0.61 15.36
CA VAL A 530 -2.17 -1.14 16.70
C VAL A 530 -2.85 -2.51 16.53
N PRO A 531 -2.18 -3.62 16.86
CA PRO A 531 -2.78 -4.94 16.74
C PRO A 531 -3.90 -5.12 17.77
N VAL A 532 -5.07 -5.56 17.30
CA VAL A 532 -6.26 -5.78 18.14
C VAL A 532 -6.51 -7.28 18.28
N ARG A 533 -6.85 -7.72 19.49
CA ARG A 533 -7.25 -9.12 19.73
C ARG A 533 -8.47 -9.48 18.88
N PRO A 534 -8.56 -10.71 18.34
CA PRO A 534 -9.66 -11.14 17.48
C PRO A 534 -10.92 -11.48 18.29
N THR A 535 -11.33 -10.62 19.21
CA THR A 535 -12.56 -10.74 19.99
C THR A 535 -13.53 -9.61 19.65
N ASN A 536 -14.82 -9.91 19.61
CA ASN A 536 -15.86 -8.91 19.31
C ASN A 536 -15.86 -7.75 20.33
N GLU A 537 -15.52 -8.06 21.59
CA GLU A 537 -15.37 -7.06 22.65
C GLU A 537 -14.19 -6.11 22.40
N ALA A 538 -13.03 -6.65 22.02
CA ALA A 538 -11.86 -5.84 21.69
C ALA A 538 -12.14 -4.93 20.48
N ARG A 539 -12.88 -5.42 19.48
CA ARG A 539 -13.30 -4.60 18.33
C ARG A 539 -14.20 -3.42 18.74
N ARG A 540 -15.19 -3.66 19.62
CA ARG A 540 -16.07 -2.60 20.15
C ARG A 540 -15.29 -1.59 20.99
N CYS A 541 -14.38 -2.07 21.85
CA CYS A 541 -13.52 -1.20 22.65
C CYS A 541 -12.61 -0.34 21.77
N CYS A 542 -12.01 -0.93 20.73
CA CYS A 542 -11.19 -0.23 19.75
C CYS A 542 -11.97 0.87 19.02
N MET A 543 -13.22 0.63 18.61
CA MET A 543 -14.08 1.67 18.04
C MET A 543 -14.31 2.82 19.02
N ARG A 544 -14.50 2.53 20.31
CA ARG A 544 -14.67 3.55 21.36
C ARG A 544 -13.39 4.36 21.57
N ILE A 545 -12.23 3.71 21.59
CA ILE A 545 -10.92 4.37 21.71
C ILE A 545 -10.64 5.23 20.48
N SER A 546 -10.94 4.74 19.29
CA SER A 546 -10.81 5.50 18.03
C SER A 546 -11.59 6.83 18.09
N LYS A 547 -12.85 6.79 18.57
CA LYS A 547 -13.66 8.01 18.79
C LYS A 547 -13.09 8.95 19.85
N ARG A 548 -12.35 8.43 20.85
CA ARG A 548 -11.70 9.23 21.90
C ARG A 548 -10.41 9.90 21.41
N LEU A 549 -9.66 9.21 20.55
CA LEU A 549 -8.41 9.70 19.96
C LEU A 549 -8.65 10.65 18.78
N TYR A 550 -9.85 10.66 18.20
CA TYR A 550 -10.21 11.61 17.16
C TYR A 550 -10.12 13.05 17.68
N LYS A 551 -9.20 13.83 17.10
CA LYS A 551 -9.06 15.26 17.39
C LYS A 551 -10.16 16.03 16.67
N LEU A 552 -11.25 16.32 17.38
CA LEU A 552 -12.32 17.19 16.90
C LEU A 552 -11.78 18.61 16.72
N LYS A 553 -11.87 19.13 15.50
CA LYS A 553 -11.57 20.55 15.22
C LYS A 553 -12.79 21.39 15.55
N LEU A 554 -12.57 22.59 16.08
CA LEU A 554 -13.66 23.49 16.48
C LEU A 554 -14.56 23.87 15.28
N VAL A 555 -14.00 23.97 14.08
CA VAL A 555 -14.75 24.20 12.83
C VAL A 555 -15.78 23.10 12.53
N GLU A 556 -15.57 21.88 13.03
CA GLU A 556 -16.53 20.77 12.86
C GLU A 556 -17.69 20.84 13.87
N ALA A 557 -17.57 21.69 14.91
CA ALA A 557 -18.55 21.84 15.98
C ALA A 557 -19.30 23.18 15.96
N ILE A 558 -18.88 24.12 15.10
CA ILE A 558 -19.48 25.47 14.96
C ILE A 558 -20.00 25.64 13.54
N ARG A 559 -21.21 26.18 13.42
CA ARG A 559 -21.78 26.60 12.16
C ARG A 559 -21.22 27.97 11.77
N LEU A 560 -20.52 28.03 10.63
CA LEU A 560 -20.01 29.27 10.04
C LEU A 560 -20.93 29.75 8.90
N PRO A 561 -21.06 31.07 8.64
CA PRO A 561 -20.39 32.19 9.30
C PRO A 561 -20.97 32.57 10.68
N LEU A 562 -20.17 33.25 11.51
CA LEU A 562 -20.62 33.80 12.79
C LEU A 562 -21.61 34.95 12.54
N LEU A 563 -22.63 35.06 13.38
CA LEU A 563 -23.58 36.16 13.32
C LEU A 563 -23.02 37.34 14.10
N GLU A 564 -22.73 38.43 13.39
CA GLU A 564 -22.29 39.68 13.98
C GLU A 564 -23.47 40.67 14.09
N THR A 565 -23.63 41.27 15.26
CA THR A 565 -24.57 42.38 15.46
C THR A 565 -23.84 43.55 16.09
N VAL A 566 -23.74 44.65 15.35
CA VAL A 566 -23.10 45.89 15.79
C VAL A 566 -24.17 46.85 16.25
N ASP A 567 -24.18 47.14 17.55
CA ASP A 567 -25.03 48.20 18.11
C ASP A 567 -24.24 49.52 18.08
N TYR A 568 -24.56 50.39 17.13
CA TYR A 568 -23.91 51.71 16.93
C TYR A 568 -24.24 52.74 18.02
N THR A 569 -25.21 52.45 18.89
CA THR A 569 -25.62 53.32 20.00
C THR A 569 -24.81 53.06 21.26
N SER A 570 -24.36 51.82 21.46
CA SER A 570 -23.54 51.38 22.59
C SER A 570 -22.09 51.05 22.21
N ASP A 571 -21.73 51.25 20.93
CA ASP A 571 -20.47 50.82 20.33
C ASP A 571 -20.09 49.42 20.83
N SER A 572 -20.94 48.42 20.55
CA SER A 572 -20.72 47.04 20.99
C SER A 572 -20.91 46.05 19.83
N CYS A 573 -20.00 45.09 19.71
CA CYS A 573 -19.99 44.07 18.65
C CYS A 573 -20.34 42.70 19.24
N THR A 574 -21.54 42.22 18.98
CA THR A 574 -21.99 40.91 19.47
C THR A 574 -21.63 39.82 18.45
N LEU A 575 -20.82 38.83 18.85
CA LEU A 575 -20.52 37.65 18.03
C LEU A 575 -21.31 36.44 18.55
N GLU A 576 -22.32 36.00 17.79
CA GLU A 576 -23.11 34.82 18.13
C GLU A 576 -22.50 33.56 17.49
N PHE A 577 -22.13 32.60 18.35
CA PHE A 577 -21.55 31.32 17.95
C PHE A 577 -22.65 30.25 17.98
N GLN A 578 -23.05 29.78 16.80
CA GLN A 578 -24.00 28.68 16.68
C GLN A 578 -23.25 27.34 16.70
N LEU A 579 -23.48 26.54 17.74
CA LEU A 579 -22.94 25.18 17.82
C LEU A 579 -23.80 24.23 16.98
N GLU A 580 -23.15 23.29 16.29
CA GLU A 580 -23.83 22.20 15.61
C GLU A 580 -24.39 21.20 16.64
N PRO A 581 -25.50 20.49 16.32
CA PRO A 581 -26.10 19.55 17.25
C PRO A 581 -25.13 18.38 17.52
N PRO A 582 -25.18 17.77 18.71
CA PRO A 582 -24.25 16.69 19.09
C PRO A 582 -24.27 15.50 18.11
N SER A 583 -25.40 15.26 17.44
CA SER A 583 -25.56 14.22 16.43
C SER A 583 -24.59 14.36 15.26
N ALA A 584 -24.21 15.59 14.88
CA ALA A 584 -23.35 15.85 13.72
C ALA A 584 -21.92 15.31 13.91
N TYR A 585 -21.42 15.28 15.15
CA TYR A 585 -20.05 14.85 15.46
C TYR A 585 -19.96 13.66 16.44
N ALA A 586 -21.08 13.15 16.96
CA ALA A 586 -21.12 11.99 17.86
C ALA A 586 -20.67 10.67 17.20
N ASP A 587 -20.83 10.55 15.88
CA ASP A 587 -20.41 9.36 15.16
C ASP A 587 -18.89 9.23 15.12
N ARG A 588 -18.17 10.34 14.98
CA ARG A 588 -16.72 10.38 14.80
C ARG A 588 -15.96 10.72 16.09
N SER A 589 -16.58 11.45 17.01
CA SER A 589 -15.94 11.93 18.23
C SER A 589 -16.75 11.60 19.49
N HIS A 590 -16.06 11.46 20.62
CA HIS A 590 -16.68 11.27 21.94
C HIS A 590 -16.81 12.57 22.76
N VAL A 591 -16.77 13.73 22.10
CA VAL A 591 -16.74 15.04 22.77
C VAL A 591 -18.17 15.44 23.17
N ARG A 592 -18.36 15.85 24.43
CA ARG A 592 -19.63 16.45 24.90
C ARG A 592 -19.64 17.97 24.67
N PRO A 593 -20.81 18.60 24.42
CA PRO A 593 -20.93 20.05 24.24
C PRO A 593 -20.27 20.87 25.36
N ALA A 594 -20.41 20.41 26.61
CA ALA A 594 -19.77 21.06 27.77
C ALA A 594 -18.24 21.19 27.63
N ARG A 595 -17.56 20.24 26.97
CA ARG A 595 -16.11 20.31 26.74
C ARG A 595 -15.77 21.32 25.64
N VAL A 596 -16.63 21.46 24.62
CA VAL A 596 -16.49 22.48 23.58
C VAL A 596 -16.63 23.87 24.20
N LEU A 597 -17.64 24.08 25.05
CA LEU A 597 -17.86 25.35 25.76
C LEU A 597 -16.66 25.74 26.65
N ARG A 598 -16.13 24.78 27.43
CA ARG A 598 -14.92 25.03 28.23
C ARG A 598 -13.71 25.38 27.38
N PHE A 599 -13.59 24.80 26.18
CA PHE A 599 -12.51 25.12 25.26
C PHE A 599 -12.67 26.54 24.67
N LEU A 600 -13.89 26.93 24.32
CA LEU A 600 -14.21 28.29 23.89
C LEU A 600 -13.83 29.31 24.97
N GLU A 601 -14.26 29.07 26.22
CA GLU A 601 -14.03 29.96 27.34
C GLU A 601 -12.55 30.11 27.72
N ARG A 602 -11.82 29.00 27.81
CA ARG A 602 -10.44 29.01 28.34
C ARG A 602 -9.36 29.24 27.30
N VAL A 603 -9.61 28.87 26.05
CA VAL A 603 -8.60 28.89 24.99
C VAL A 603 -8.96 29.88 23.90
N LEU A 604 -10.16 29.79 23.33
CA LEU A 604 -10.53 30.63 22.19
C LEU A 604 -10.67 32.11 22.58
N PHE A 605 -11.45 32.45 23.61
CA PHE A 605 -11.70 33.87 23.92
C PHE A 605 -10.43 34.60 24.39
N PRO A 606 -9.55 34.02 25.24
CA PRO A 606 -8.30 34.67 25.60
C PRO A 606 -7.36 34.84 24.40
N ASP A 607 -7.29 33.86 23.48
CA ASP A 607 -6.44 33.98 22.28
C ASP A 607 -7.02 34.99 21.28
N LEU A 608 -8.35 35.02 21.13
CA LEU A 608 -9.05 36.00 20.30
C LEU A 608 -8.85 37.43 20.83
N ALA A 609 -8.99 37.64 22.14
CA ALA A 609 -8.73 38.93 22.78
C ALA A 609 -7.28 39.38 22.54
N LYS A 610 -6.30 38.49 22.75
CA LYS A 610 -4.88 38.79 22.49
C LYS A 610 -4.60 39.14 21.02
N ARG A 611 -5.23 38.45 20.07
CA ARG A 611 -5.09 38.74 18.63
C ARG A 611 -5.73 40.06 18.26
N LEU A 612 -6.93 40.34 18.76
CA LEU A 612 -7.61 41.62 18.56
C LEU A 612 -6.81 42.78 19.16
N ASP A 613 -6.26 42.62 20.36
CA ASP A 613 -5.38 43.63 20.98
C ASP A 613 -4.12 43.89 20.16
N ARG A 614 -3.52 42.86 19.54
CA ARG A 614 -2.37 43.01 18.63
C ARG A 614 -2.77 43.76 17.36
N GLU A 615 -3.85 43.35 16.71
CA GLU A 615 -4.33 43.99 15.48
C GLU A 615 -4.69 45.48 15.71
N LEU A 616 -5.28 45.80 16.87
CA LEU A 616 -5.59 47.18 17.24
C LEU A 616 -4.34 48.01 17.56
N LYS A 617 -3.30 47.39 18.13
CA LYS A 617 -1.99 48.02 18.32
C LYS A 617 -1.30 48.30 16.99
N ASP A 618 -1.32 47.35 16.06
CA ASP A 618 -0.73 47.49 14.73
C ASP A 618 -1.42 48.59 13.91
N GLN A 619 -2.72 48.80 14.13
CA GLN A 619 -3.49 49.92 13.55
C GLN A 619 -3.36 51.26 14.32
N GLY A 620 -2.53 51.33 15.36
CA GLY A 620 -2.28 52.56 16.14
C GLY A 620 -3.44 53.01 17.04
N LYS A 621 -4.43 52.14 17.32
CA LYS A 621 -5.64 52.45 18.10
C LYS A 621 -5.56 51.80 19.49
N THR A 622 -4.71 52.33 20.38
CA THR A 622 -4.28 51.63 21.60
C THR A 622 -5.12 51.81 22.86
N THR A 623 -6.28 52.48 22.83
CA THR A 623 -7.03 52.83 24.07
C THR A 623 -8.51 52.44 24.11
N LEU A 624 -8.99 51.51 23.27
CA LEU A 624 -10.45 51.34 23.05
C LEU A 624 -11.13 50.06 23.60
N ILE A 625 -10.46 49.16 24.32
CA ILE A 625 -11.15 47.99 24.91
C ILE A 625 -11.21 48.08 26.43
N ARG A 626 -12.38 48.46 26.96
CA ARG A 626 -12.61 48.62 28.41
C ARG A 626 -13.02 47.33 29.13
N SER A 627 -13.56 46.31 28.46
CA SER A 627 -13.88 45.01 29.08
C SER A 627 -14.38 43.96 28.09
N PHE A 628 -13.79 42.76 28.11
CA PHE A 628 -14.44 41.54 27.58
C PHE A 628 -15.45 41.02 28.62
N ALA A 629 -16.74 41.29 28.42
CA ALA A 629 -17.80 40.78 29.30
C ALA A 629 -18.39 39.47 28.73
N LEU A 630 -17.81 38.33 29.09
CA LEU A 630 -18.33 37.02 28.68
C LEU A 630 -19.64 36.70 29.41
N SER A 631 -20.77 36.88 28.74
CA SER A 631 -22.10 36.55 29.28
C SER A 631 -22.78 35.50 28.41
N ALA A 632 -22.74 34.24 28.86
CA ALA A 632 -23.46 33.13 28.22
C ALA A 632 -24.96 33.26 28.49
N LEU A 633 -25.73 33.75 27.51
CA LEU A 633 -27.18 33.84 27.56
C LEU A 633 -27.81 32.71 26.74
N ALA A 634 -28.24 31.64 27.40
CA ALA A 634 -29.17 30.66 26.81
C ALA A 634 -30.60 31.23 26.93
N ARG A 635 -31.26 31.54 25.80
CA ARG A 635 -32.69 31.96 25.81
C ARG A 635 -33.58 30.72 25.77
N LEU A 636 -34.22 30.41 26.90
CA LEU A 636 -35.29 29.41 26.98
C LEU A 636 -36.61 30.08 26.53
N GLN A 637 -37.14 29.69 25.37
CA GLN A 637 -38.50 30.08 24.96
C GLN A 637 -39.48 29.04 25.52
N GLN A 638 -40.04 29.29 26.71
CA GLN A 638 -41.28 28.65 27.14
C GLN A 638 -42.45 29.42 26.51
N SER A 639 -43.10 28.84 25.49
CA SER A 639 -44.48 29.18 25.19
C SER A 639 -45.37 28.57 26.26
N GLY A 640 -46.18 29.41 26.89
CA GLY A 640 -46.97 29.05 28.06
C GLY A 640 -48.11 28.09 27.75
N GLN A 641 -48.36 27.18 28.69
CA GLN A 641 -49.69 26.85 29.16
C GLN A 641 -49.61 26.48 30.65
N ARG A 642 -50.43 27.17 31.45
CA ARG A 642 -50.59 27.01 32.91
C ARG A 642 -51.67 25.97 33.20
N GLY A 643 -51.50 25.25 34.32
CA GLY A 643 -52.50 24.44 35.03
C GLY A 643 -52.42 22.95 34.66
N SER A 644 -52.39 21.96 35.54
CA SER A 644 -52.84 21.84 36.93
C SER A 644 -52.17 20.59 37.57
N SER A 645 -52.24 20.52 38.90
CA SER A 645 -51.72 19.51 39.85
C SER A 645 -52.01 18.03 39.56
N HIS A 646 -51.06 17.12 39.88
CA HIS A 646 -51.19 16.10 40.95
C HIS A 646 -49.97 15.13 41.09
N SER A 647 -49.51 15.02 42.35
CA SER A 647 -49.02 13.86 43.15
C SER A 647 -48.19 12.67 42.59
N ALA A 648 -47.05 12.46 43.28
CA ALA A 648 -46.57 11.23 43.97
C ALA A 648 -46.04 9.98 43.22
N GLY A 649 -44.93 9.42 43.75
CA GLY A 649 -44.41 8.05 43.59
C GLY A 649 -43.06 7.97 42.85
N ALA A 650 -41.92 7.70 43.53
CA ALA A 650 -41.26 6.38 43.65
C ALA A 650 -40.55 5.94 42.33
N THR A 651 -39.30 5.47 42.22
CA THR A 651 -38.27 4.89 43.11
C THR A 651 -36.93 4.86 42.34
N ASP A 652 -35.83 4.94 43.09
CA ASP A 652 -34.49 4.33 42.97
C ASP A 652 -33.89 3.84 41.65
N GLY A 653 -32.58 4.11 41.51
CA GLY A 653 -31.68 3.50 40.56
C GLY A 653 -30.25 4.05 40.66
N PHE A 654 -29.61 3.76 41.78
CA PHE A 654 -28.20 4.00 42.12
C PHE A 654 -27.25 3.39 41.06
N ASP A 655 -26.20 4.11 40.67
CA ASP A 655 -24.85 3.54 40.53
C ASP A 655 -23.85 4.70 40.55
N GLY A 656 -23.13 4.78 41.67
CA GLY A 656 -22.00 5.67 41.88
C GLY A 656 -20.71 4.98 41.46
N ASP A 657 -19.75 5.78 41.03
CA ASP A 657 -18.34 5.42 41.11
C ASP A 657 -17.63 6.60 41.79
N GLU A 658 -17.22 6.34 43.03
CA GLU A 658 -16.26 7.12 43.79
C GLU A 658 -14.87 6.95 43.18
N GLU A 659 -14.14 8.04 42.97
CA GLU A 659 -12.67 8.00 42.94
C GLU A 659 -12.14 8.91 44.03
N ALA A 660 -11.50 8.25 44.99
CA ALA A 660 -10.93 8.77 46.20
C ALA A 660 -9.63 9.56 45.97
N ASN A 661 -9.40 10.47 46.91
CA ASN A 661 -8.18 11.23 47.15
C ASN A 661 -6.96 10.31 47.39
N ALA A 662 -5.82 10.63 46.77
CA ALA A 662 -4.50 10.22 47.25
C ALA A 662 -3.45 11.30 46.91
N GLU A 663 -3.15 12.08 47.94
CA GLU A 663 -1.88 12.64 48.42
C GLU A 663 -0.72 13.02 47.47
N ARG A 664 -0.15 14.18 47.83
CA ARG A 664 1.09 14.78 47.35
C ARG A 664 2.30 14.01 47.88
N GLU A 665 3.27 13.73 47.02
CA GLU A 665 4.70 13.70 47.39
C GLU A 665 5.59 14.14 46.21
N GLY A 666 6.71 14.77 46.55
CA GLY A 666 7.52 15.61 45.67
C GLY A 666 8.42 14.89 44.67
N GLY A 667 8.88 15.65 43.67
CA GLY A 667 9.79 15.17 42.64
C GLY A 667 10.43 16.32 41.84
N ARG A 668 11.57 16.78 42.37
CA ARG A 668 12.79 17.30 41.71
C ARG A 668 12.65 18.08 40.38
N ALA A 669 13.07 19.35 40.46
CA ALA A 669 13.45 20.19 39.34
C ALA A 669 14.53 19.52 38.46
N TRP A 670 14.32 19.55 37.15
CA TRP A 670 15.36 19.35 36.14
C TRP A 670 15.39 20.59 35.25
N GLU A 671 16.42 21.41 35.45
CA GLU A 671 16.82 22.47 34.54
C GLU A 671 17.30 21.84 33.22
N ALA A 672 16.68 22.23 32.11
CA ALA A 672 17.16 21.89 30.78
C ALA A 672 17.83 23.13 30.16
N THR A 673 19.15 23.15 30.28
CA THR A 673 20.08 24.03 29.59
C THR A 673 19.87 23.90 28.08
N ARG A 674 19.41 24.97 27.42
CA ARG A 674 19.39 25.05 25.95
C ARG A 674 20.81 25.30 25.46
N ALA A 675 21.45 24.25 24.94
CA ALA A 675 22.56 24.38 24.03
C ALA A 675 22.05 24.92 22.68
N ARG A 676 22.83 25.84 22.15
CA ARG A 676 22.60 26.69 20.99
C ARG A 676 23.30 26.05 19.81
N ASP A 677 22.54 25.57 18.83
CA ASP A 677 23.07 25.19 17.51
C ASP A 677 22.87 26.37 16.55
N GLU A 678 24.00 26.93 16.13
CA GLU A 678 24.14 27.96 15.10
C GLU A 678 24.22 27.30 13.73
N TRP A 679 23.21 27.50 12.88
CA TRP A 679 23.38 27.61 11.44
C TRP A 679 22.43 28.71 10.95
N ASN A 680 23.01 29.88 10.71
CA ASN A 680 22.40 30.99 9.98
C ASN A 680 22.23 30.60 8.51
N GLU A 681 21.08 30.96 7.93
CA GLU A 681 21.02 31.62 6.61
C GLU A 681 19.67 32.34 6.49
N ASP A 682 19.78 33.67 6.34
CA ASP A 682 18.85 34.67 5.82
C ASP A 682 17.34 34.52 6.06
N ASP A 683 16.79 35.44 6.87
CA ASP A 683 15.80 36.42 6.38
C ASP A 683 15.66 37.55 7.41
N GLY A 684 15.90 38.77 6.96
CA GLY A 684 15.91 39.97 7.79
C GLY A 684 14.52 40.39 8.26
N HIS A 685 14.40 40.67 9.56
CA HIS A 685 13.48 41.67 10.09
C HIS A 685 14.01 42.20 11.42
N GLU A 686 14.20 43.51 11.49
CA GLU A 686 14.60 44.27 12.67
C GLU A 686 13.68 43.98 13.86
N THR A 687 14.26 43.62 14.99
CA THR A 687 13.57 43.52 16.28
C THR A 687 14.12 44.61 17.21
N ALA A 688 13.29 45.61 17.48
CA ALA A 688 13.52 46.55 18.57
C ALA A 688 13.23 45.82 19.89
N HIS A 689 14.27 45.71 20.72
CA HIS A 689 14.19 45.38 22.13
C HIS A 689 13.31 46.39 22.87
N GLU A 690 12.34 45.92 23.66
CA GLU A 690 12.01 46.63 24.89
C GLU A 690 11.41 45.69 25.95
N SER A 691 11.81 45.98 27.18
CA SER A 691 11.85 45.16 28.39
C SER A 691 10.51 44.93 29.07
N HIS A 692 10.38 43.76 29.69
CA HIS A 692 9.38 43.45 30.70
C HIS A 692 9.39 44.46 31.86
N THR A 693 8.21 44.96 32.23
CA THR A 693 7.90 45.34 33.61
C THR A 693 6.57 44.70 33.98
N GLU A 694 6.61 43.84 35.00
CA GLU A 694 5.45 43.22 35.63
C GLU A 694 4.73 44.27 36.48
N ALA A 695 3.43 44.42 36.27
CA ALA A 695 2.54 45.05 37.23
C ALA A 695 1.36 44.08 37.49
N ALA A 696 1.45 43.40 38.63
CA ALA A 696 0.36 42.61 39.17
C ALA A 696 -0.86 43.51 39.43
N SER A 697 -2.02 43.14 38.89
CA SER A 697 -3.30 43.60 39.40
C SER A 697 -4.22 42.40 39.62
N GLU A 698 -4.50 42.13 40.89
CA GLU A 698 -5.46 41.13 41.36
C GLU A 698 -6.85 41.50 40.85
N MET A 699 -7.43 40.64 40.00
CA MET A 699 -8.84 40.76 39.60
C MET A 699 -9.67 39.73 40.38
N GLN A 700 -10.50 40.26 41.29
CA GLN A 700 -11.40 39.52 42.17
C GLN A 700 -12.32 38.57 41.37
N ARG A 701 -12.25 37.27 41.68
CA ARG A 701 -13.18 36.24 41.19
C ARG A 701 -14.52 36.35 41.92
N LYS A 702 -15.63 36.48 41.17
CA LYS A 702 -16.99 36.17 41.67
C LYS A 702 -17.49 34.85 41.08
N PRO A 703 -18.38 34.11 41.78
CA PRO A 703 -18.56 32.68 41.56
C PRO A 703 -19.46 32.38 40.34
N HIS A 704 -19.00 31.49 39.46
CA HIS A 704 -19.81 30.94 38.37
C HIS A 704 -20.81 29.90 38.90
N LYS A 705 -22.08 30.01 38.50
CA LYS A 705 -23.09 28.94 38.67
C LYS A 705 -22.65 27.70 37.88
N LYS A 706 -22.86 26.52 38.47
CA LYS A 706 -22.52 25.21 37.89
C LYS A 706 -23.27 24.98 36.58
N ILE A 707 -22.49 24.66 35.54
CA ILE A 707 -22.92 24.25 34.20
C ILE A 707 -23.24 22.76 34.26
N THR A 708 -24.47 22.40 34.59
CA THR A 708 -25.00 21.03 34.42
C THR A 708 -26.41 21.15 33.87
N ASP A 709 -26.63 20.49 32.73
CA ASP A 709 -27.87 20.33 31.96
C ASP A 709 -28.08 21.36 30.84
N PHE A 710 -27.60 21.02 29.64
CA PHE A 710 -27.76 21.78 28.40
C PHE A 710 -28.17 20.85 27.26
N GLY A 711 -29.14 21.29 26.46
CA GLY A 711 -29.84 20.51 25.45
C GLY A 711 -29.29 20.72 24.02
N PRO A 712 -29.77 19.94 23.04
CA PRO A 712 -29.18 19.85 21.69
C PRO A 712 -29.39 21.08 20.79
N ASN A 713 -30.06 22.15 21.26
CA ASN A 713 -30.41 23.35 20.47
C ASN A 713 -29.99 24.67 21.13
N ASP A 714 -29.05 24.64 22.07
CA ASP A 714 -28.67 25.84 22.82
C ASP A 714 -27.86 26.82 21.95
N ARG A 715 -28.43 28.02 21.74
CA ARG A 715 -27.75 29.15 21.09
C ARG A 715 -26.89 29.86 22.12
N PHE A 716 -25.59 30.02 21.83
CA PHE A 716 -24.66 30.75 22.67
C PHE A 716 -24.38 32.11 22.05
N ILE A 717 -24.99 33.14 22.63
CA ILE A 717 -24.69 34.53 22.27
C ILE A 717 -23.50 34.98 23.12
N ILE A 718 -22.37 35.29 22.49
CA ILE A 718 -21.21 35.88 23.16
C ILE A 718 -21.16 37.36 22.78
N ARG A 719 -21.42 38.23 23.77
CA ARG A 719 -21.34 39.67 23.56
C ARG A 719 -19.89 40.14 23.72
N ILE A 720 -19.29 40.69 22.67
CA ILE A 720 -17.97 41.33 22.74
C ILE A 720 -18.18 42.85 22.77
N PHE A 721 -17.96 43.48 23.91
CA PHE A 721 -18.06 44.94 23.99
C PHE A 721 -16.77 45.56 23.41
N ILE A 722 -16.83 46.07 22.18
CA ILE A 722 -15.74 46.82 21.51
C ILE A 722 -16.14 48.30 21.46
N LEU A 723 -15.82 49.03 22.52
CA LEU A 723 -16.22 50.43 22.70
C LEU A 723 -15.39 51.35 21.77
N LEU A 724 -15.88 51.66 20.57
CA LEU A 724 -15.22 52.53 19.58
C LEU A 724 -15.52 54.02 19.84
N GLN A 725 -14.64 54.70 20.56
CA GLN A 725 -14.93 55.99 21.18
C GLN A 725 -14.77 57.24 20.26
N THR A 726 -14.56 57.12 18.94
CA THR A 726 -14.38 58.31 18.06
C THR A 726 -15.10 58.24 16.70
N LEU A 727 -15.77 59.35 16.35
CA LEU A 727 -16.57 59.57 15.14
C LEU A 727 -15.81 59.37 13.82
N GLU A 728 -14.49 59.59 13.78
CA GLU A 728 -13.66 59.42 12.57
C GLU A 728 -13.39 57.94 12.23
N SER A 729 -13.59 57.03 13.17
CA SER A 729 -13.41 55.58 12.96
C SER A 729 -14.61 54.93 12.26
N ARG A 730 -15.71 55.66 12.04
CA ARG A 730 -17.00 55.14 11.52
C ARG A 730 -17.02 54.88 10.02
N GLN A 731 -16.06 55.41 9.24
CA GLN A 731 -16.06 55.27 7.78
C GLN A 731 -15.06 54.22 7.22
N GLN A 732 -14.05 53.79 7.97
CA GLN A 732 -12.96 52.96 7.41
C GLN A 732 -13.05 51.46 7.68
N LEU A 733 -14.08 50.97 8.39
CA LEU A 733 -14.28 49.54 8.65
C LEU A 733 -15.03 48.80 7.52
N TRP A 734 -15.37 49.47 6.43
CA TRP A 734 -16.20 48.93 5.33
C TRP A 734 -15.43 48.18 4.22
N TYR A 735 -14.15 47.87 4.41
CA TYR A 735 -13.34 47.08 3.49
C TYR A 735 -12.78 45.81 4.16
N PHE A 736 -13.63 44.95 4.74
CA PHE A 736 -13.29 43.55 5.03
C PHE A 736 -14.53 42.65 4.96
#